data_AF-A0A1Q3SIG6-F1
#
_entry.id   AF-A0A1Q3SIG6-F1
#
_cell.length_a   1.000
_cell.length_b   1.000
_cell.length_c   1.000
_cell.angle_alpha   90.00
_cell.angle_beta   90.00
_cell.angle_gamma   90.00
#
_symmetry.space_group_name_H-M   'P 1'
#
loop_
_entity.id
_entity.type
_entity.pdbx_description
1 polymer ?
#
loop_
_entity_poly.entity_id
_entity_poly.type
_entity_poly.pdbx_seq_one_letter_code
_entity_poly.pdbx_strand_id
1 'polypeptide(L)'
;MVEISSGKNSRNNLLDFKGLTPPRSNDVLRHFLVLLLYIVAVIAFSWPLALNLTDHTFGTLTYDRDQNFWTLWWVKQALTNYHVTPFFTNFVYYPTGVNLYLFPTNLVAGIISLPLQAVFGLVPAFNLLYFLGIAGGAWGIYCLAFYLTRDNIAAFMAGLIFAFAPWQHTATEFNQLNIVQYQWIAFFAYWLVKYLDWLFPGRAALRLVLPLEEVFRNRARYQWRYGVLSALFLLLIAFTDQYHLLFAVFLMAWLSVGPLFKLLVKKDWRELGLNIIKLGLVAVPVSIAFFRVMVGFVKDARSGAFLETANSQIKGMDFLSLLAPWGVGDQGKVLQLERGRFADPGFLYSVGWWAVLGLAIYAAWKIRGARIWGGLALAGAVLALGNTLVISTWDTGLPLFGLLISKTPLLQVMHYATRWLLPATIGLAIGCGYGLALLRERLRQPAPAPQTENETTNPITPPKRSWGAPRLLAVPLVIVLSVSALQPYPIAWNLWAVPPTPPAFTKNVLTAPGAVLDLPFDEGNRDKSDNMRYQTIHGRPIVEGYLARQALINYGATPFAYFFEDYPIAAKDVIQVKPEAVQSLLGYYHFAYIVLDKAVLPEQRQNYFRKLIEQGIGPVKTSCTYEDAFSLVCPVTPPPNPVPFLALSQGWYEPEAENGGQRWLRGQEGFVGAFVPADGTYKLNFEGAAYLKERHLTVEIDGQPQIQATIAPGRQNYSLELKLSGGNHIMRLYSPETPDRPSNNGSPADTRTLTLLFSQLQLTGSK
;
A
#
# COMPACT_ATOMS: atom_id res chain seq x y z
N MET A 1 -56.76 -38.17 50.93
CA MET A 1 -55.44 -38.41 50.31
C MET A 1 -54.99 -37.13 49.66
N VAL A 2 -53.76 -36.75 49.97
CA VAL A 2 -53.08 -35.50 49.61
C VAL A 2 -52.74 -35.52 48.12
N GLU A 3 -52.95 -34.42 47.40
CA GLU A 3 -52.01 -34.02 46.34
C GLU A 3 -51.98 -32.51 46.14
N ILE A 4 -50.76 -32.01 46.07
CA ILE A 4 -50.30 -30.63 46.23
C ILE A 4 -50.26 -29.96 44.85
N SER A 5 -51.06 -28.92 44.59
CA SER A 5 -50.86 -28.07 43.42
C SER A 5 -49.80 -27.01 43.73
N SER A 6 -48.60 -27.17 43.18
CA SER A 6 -47.54 -26.16 43.26
C SER A 6 -47.84 -25.01 42.30
N GLY A 7 -47.88 -23.79 42.85
CA GLY A 7 -48.01 -22.55 42.09
C GLY A 7 -46.76 -22.25 41.26
N LYS A 8 -46.98 -21.72 40.05
CA LYS A 8 -45.97 -20.93 39.33
C LYS A 8 -46.57 -19.57 38.99
N ASN A 9 -46.02 -18.57 39.67
CA ASN A 9 -46.23 -17.14 39.54
C ASN A 9 -46.35 -16.67 38.07
N SER A 10 -47.54 -16.15 37.73
CA SER A 10 -47.77 -15.29 36.58
C SER A 10 -47.34 -13.85 36.91
N ARG A 11 -46.05 -13.54 36.78
CA ARG A 11 -45.55 -12.17 36.66
C ARG A 11 -44.63 -12.10 35.45
N ASN A 12 -45.21 -11.92 34.28
CA ASN A 12 -44.54 -11.46 33.06
C ASN A 12 -45.59 -11.17 31.97
N ASN A 13 -46.48 -10.21 32.24
CA ASN A 13 -47.32 -9.60 31.21
C ASN A 13 -46.98 -8.11 31.18
N LEU A 14 -46.16 -7.70 30.22
CA LEU A 14 -46.14 -6.35 29.67
C LEU A 14 -45.41 -6.39 28.32
N LEU A 15 -45.99 -5.67 27.36
CA LEU A 15 -45.56 -5.40 25.98
C LEU A 15 -46.25 -6.23 24.88
N ASP A 16 -47.54 -5.92 24.66
CA ASP A 16 -48.20 -6.11 23.36
C ASP A 16 -47.79 -4.94 22.44
N PHE A 17 -47.10 -5.24 21.33
CA PHE A 17 -46.74 -4.26 20.30
C PHE A 17 -47.25 -4.73 18.93
N LYS A 18 -48.56 -4.62 18.72
CA LYS A 18 -49.15 -4.57 17.38
C LYS A 18 -48.78 -3.23 16.72
N GLY A 19 -47.88 -3.26 15.73
CA GLY A 19 -47.72 -2.16 14.77
C GLY A 19 -46.28 -1.89 14.33
N LEU A 20 -45.76 -2.67 13.39
CA LEU A 20 -44.54 -2.32 12.66
C LEU A 20 -44.87 -2.10 11.18
N THR A 21 -45.20 -0.85 10.86
CA THR A 21 -45.33 -0.25 9.53
C THR A 21 -43.95 -0.10 8.83
N PRO A 22 -43.91 0.16 7.49
CA PRO A 22 -42.68 0.43 6.71
C PRO A 22 -41.77 1.53 7.32
N PRO A 23 -40.49 1.65 6.88
CA PRO A 23 -39.55 2.63 7.43
C PRO A 23 -40.21 4.01 7.47
N ARG A 24 -40.37 4.57 8.68
CA ARG A 24 -40.92 5.92 8.85
C ARG A 24 -39.89 6.92 8.27
N SER A 25 -40.37 8.03 7.70
CA SER A 25 -39.53 9.16 7.23
C SER A 25 -38.43 9.57 8.24
N ASN A 26 -38.69 9.36 9.53
CA ASN A 26 -37.77 9.62 10.63
C ASN A 26 -36.48 8.77 10.62
N ASP A 27 -36.46 7.57 10.04
CA ASP A 27 -35.24 6.75 9.99
C ASP A 27 -34.24 7.31 8.96
N VAL A 28 -34.71 7.69 7.77
CA VAL A 28 -33.85 8.28 6.73
C VAL A 28 -33.24 9.59 7.22
N LEU A 29 -34.06 10.46 7.80
CA LEU A 29 -33.60 11.72 8.39
C LEU A 29 -32.57 11.48 9.50
N ARG A 30 -32.77 10.48 10.36
CA ARG A 30 -31.80 10.12 11.41
C ARG A 30 -30.46 9.69 10.82
N HIS A 31 -30.46 8.79 9.83
CA HIS A 31 -29.22 8.34 9.20
C HIS A 31 -28.49 9.49 8.50
N PHE A 32 -29.23 10.40 7.85
CA PHE A 32 -28.68 11.61 7.25
C PHE A 32 -28.04 12.54 8.29
N LEU A 33 -28.75 12.85 9.38
CA LEU A 33 -28.23 13.70 10.46
C LEU A 33 -26.98 13.09 11.12
N VAL A 34 -26.97 11.79 11.37
CA VAL A 34 -25.80 11.09 11.94
C VAL A 34 -24.61 11.16 10.99
N LEU A 35 -24.82 10.94 9.70
CA LEU A 35 -23.76 11.06 8.70
C LEU A 35 -23.22 12.49 8.64
N LEU A 36 -24.10 13.50 8.66
CA LEU A 36 -23.71 14.91 8.69
C LEU A 36 -22.86 15.24 9.93
N LEU A 37 -23.24 14.74 11.12
CA LEU A 37 -22.46 14.92 12.34
C LEU A 37 -21.06 14.28 12.24
N TYR A 38 -20.94 13.11 11.61
CA TYR A 38 -19.63 12.51 11.36
C TYR A 38 -18.79 13.32 10.37
N ILE A 39 -19.39 13.84 9.30
CA ILE A 39 -18.70 14.73 8.36
C ILE A 39 -18.18 15.97 9.09
N VAL A 40 -19.01 16.61 9.94
CA VAL A 40 -18.59 17.75 10.75
C VAL A 40 -17.45 17.37 11.69
N ALA A 41 -17.52 16.21 12.35
CA ALA A 41 -16.45 15.73 13.22
C ALA A 41 -15.14 15.50 12.45
N VAL A 42 -15.20 14.95 11.23
CA VAL A 42 -14.03 14.73 10.37
C VAL A 42 -13.45 16.07 9.88
N ILE A 43 -14.29 17.04 9.51
CA ILE A 43 -13.85 18.38 9.13
C ILE A 43 -13.16 19.08 10.31
N ALA A 44 -13.74 19.00 11.51
CA ALA A 44 -13.15 19.58 12.71
C ALA A 44 -11.81 18.91 13.06
N PHE A 45 -11.74 17.58 12.94
CA PHE A 45 -10.53 16.80 13.16
C PHE A 45 -9.42 17.09 12.16
N SER A 46 -9.77 17.39 10.90
CA SER A 46 -8.83 17.69 9.83
C SER A 46 -8.62 19.19 9.62
N TRP A 47 -9.12 20.05 10.51
CA TRP A 47 -9.02 21.50 10.35
C TRP A 47 -7.55 21.97 10.32
N PRO A 48 -7.14 22.92 9.45
CA PRO A 48 -7.94 23.67 8.46
C PRO A 48 -8.00 23.07 7.04
N LEU A 49 -7.91 21.75 6.84
CA LEU A 49 -7.91 21.13 5.50
C LEU A 49 -9.11 21.54 4.64
N ALA A 50 -10.29 21.69 5.25
CA ALA A 50 -11.50 22.13 4.55
C ALA A 50 -11.37 23.51 3.90
N LEU A 51 -10.49 24.39 4.42
CA LEU A 51 -10.19 25.70 3.83
C LEU A 51 -9.13 25.62 2.71
N ASN A 52 -8.37 24.52 2.66
CA ASN A 52 -7.19 24.33 1.81
C ASN A 52 -7.29 23.01 1.00
N LEU A 53 -8.50 22.67 0.55
CA LEU A 53 -8.79 21.37 -0.09
C LEU A 53 -8.05 21.14 -1.41
N THR A 54 -7.58 22.21 -2.06
CA THR A 54 -6.97 22.19 -3.39
C THR A 54 -5.46 22.09 -3.39
N ASP A 55 -4.82 22.50 -2.30
CA ASP A 55 -3.38 22.73 -2.20
C ASP A 55 -2.75 22.09 -0.97
N HIS A 56 -3.54 21.47 -0.09
CA HIS A 56 -3.03 20.71 1.06
C HIS A 56 -3.65 19.32 1.11
N THR A 57 -2.91 18.38 1.70
CA THR A 57 -3.45 17.09 2.12
C THR A 57 -3.35 16.93 3.62
N PHE A 58 -4.10 15.97 4.14
CA PHE A 58 -3.83 15.44 5.49
C PHE A 58 -2.42 14.83 5.54
N GLY A 59 -1.83 14.68 6.73
CA GLY A 59 -0.64 13.87 6.95
C GLY A 59 0.68 14.44 6.43
N THR A 60 1.78 13.81 6.86
CA THR A 60 3.14 14.34 6.70
C THR A 60 4.03 13.56 5.74
N LEU A 61 3.66 12.30 5.45
CA LEU A 61 4.43 11.47 4.53
C LEU A 61 4.06 11.75 3.08
N THR A 62 5.05 12.20 2.30
CA THR A 62 4.89 12.60 0.89
C THR A 62 4.89 11.41 -0.07
N TYR A 63 5.68 10.36 0.20
CA TYR A 63 5.75 9.20 -0.71
C TYR A 63 4.45 8.45 -0.88
N ASP A 64 3.80 8.07 0.23
CA ASP A 64 2.54 7.35 0.19
C ASP A 64 1.43 8.24 -0.39
N ARG A 65 1.46 9.56 -0.12
CA ARG A 65 0.56 10.54 -0.72
C ARG A 65 0.68 10.54 -2.24
N ASP A 66 1.89 10.76 -2.74
CA ASP A 66 2.14 10.96 -4.17
C ASP A 66 1.96 9.65 -4.95
N GLN A 67 2.25 8.51 -4.33
CA GLN A 67 1.88 7.18 -4.84
C GLN A 67 0.36 7.02 -4.97
N ASN A 68 -0.43 7.43 -3.97
CA ASN A 68 -1.89 7.33 -4.04
C ASN A 68 -2.50 8.34 -5.01
N PHE A 69 -1.97 9.57 -5.10
CA PHE A 69 -2.33 10.53 -6.15
C PHE A 69 -2.13 9.93 -7.54
N TRP A 70 -0.94 9.38 -7.77
CA TRP A 70 -0.62 8.74 -9.03
C TRP A 70 -1.55 7.57 -9.32
N THR A 71 -1.88 6.75 -8.31
CA THR A 71 -2.82 5.62 -8.46
C THR A 71 -4.20 6.10 -8.91
N LEU A 72 -4.75 7.15 -8.29
CA LEU A 72 -6.05 7.71 -8.68
C LEU A 72 -6.01 8.27 -10.11
N TRP A 73 -4.93 8.98 -10.45
CA TRP A 73 -4.71 9.50 -11.80
C TRP A 73 -4.58 8.36 -12.82
N TRP A 74 -3.80 7.33 -12.52
CA TRP A 74 -3.56 6.18 -13.41
C TRP A 74 -4.85 5.40 -13.67
N VAL A 75 -5.66 5.12 -12.64
CA VAL A 75 -6.95 4.45 -12.84
C VAL A 75 -7.85 5.26 -13.78
N LYS A 76 -7.85 6.60 -13.66
CA LYS A 76 -8.55 7.48 -14.62
C LYS A 76 -8.00 7.32 -16.02
N GLN A 77 -6.69 7.44 -16.21
CA GLN A 77 -6.06 7.30 -17.53
C GLN A 77 -6.34 5.93 -18.15
N ALA A 78 -6.10 4.86 -17.40
CA ALA A 78 -6.28 3.48 -17.83
C ALA A 78 -7.70 3.20 -18.30
N LEU A 79 -8.72 3.66 -17.55
CA LEU A 79 -10.12 3.37 -17.89
C LEU A 79 -10.68 4.29 -18.98
N THR A 80 -10.33 5.58 -18.96
CA THR A 80 -10.97 6.61 -19.80
C THR A 80 -10.22 6.90 -21.10
N ASN A 81 -8.88 6.87 -21.09
CA ASN A 81 -8.06 7.27 -22.24
C ASN A 81 -7.42 6.07 -22.95
N TYR A 82 -6.99 5.06 -22.19
CA TYR A 82 -6.28 3.90 -22.76
C TYR A 82 -7.14 2.63 -22.86
N HIS A 83 -8.27 2.57 -22.15
CA HIS A 83 -9.16 1.39 -22.08
C HIS A 83 -8.45 0.07 -21.71
N VAL A 84 -7.51 0.14 -20.77
CA VAL A 84 -6.72 -1.00 -20.27
C VAL A 84 -7.04 -1.31 -18.81
N THR A 85 -6.62 -2.49 -18.35
CA THR A 85 -6.72 -2.85 -16.93
C THR A 85 -5.73 -2.03 -16.10
N PRO A 86 -6.14 -1.43 -14.96
CA PRO A 86 -5.22 -0.62 -14.14
C PRO A 86 -4.12 -1.40 -13.38
N PHE A 87 -3.94 -2.70 -13.65
CA PHE A 87 -2.98 -3.57 -12.96
C PHE A 87 -1.65 -3.75 -13.70
N PHE A 88 -1.45 -3.06 -14.81
CA PHE A 88 -0.19 -2.97 -15.55
C PHE A 88 -0.05 -1.55 -16.10
N THR A 89 1.16 -1.01 -16.17
CA THR A 89 1.40 0.32 -16.75
C THR A 89 2.71 0.37 -17.53
N ASN A 90 2.73 1.16 -18.60
CA ASN A 90 3.94 1.59 -19.29
C ASN A 90 4.35 3.02 -18.90
N PHE A 91 3.63 3.65 -17.96
CA PHE A 91 3.92 5.03 -17.57
C PHE A 91 5.07 5.11 -16.56
N VAL A 92 5.25 4.10 -15.72
CA VAL A 92 6.39 4.01 -14.81
C VAL A 92 7.22 2.81 -15.22
N TYR A 93 8.53 2.89 -15.05
CA TYR A 93 9.48 1.91 -15.58
C TYR A 93 9.43 1.78 -17.09
N TYR A 94 9.19 2.90 -17.77
CA TYR A 94 9.32 2.96 -19.21
C TYR A 94 10.76 2.62 -19.63
N PRO A 95 11.00 1.83 -20.71
CA PRO A 95 10.04 1.36 -21.72
C PRO A 95 9.40 -0.01 -21.44
N THR A 96 9.86 -0.74 -20.42
CA THR A 96 9.43 -2.13 -20.15
C THR A 96 8.07 -2.20 -19.47
N GLY A 97 7.73 -1.18 -18.69
CA GLY A 97 6.53 -1.13 -17.86
C GLY A 97 6.64 -2.03 -16.63
N VAL A 98 5.58 -2.03 -15.82
CA VAL A 98 5.54 -2.80 -14.57
C VAL A 98 4.13 -3.28 -14.22
N ASN A 99 4.06 -4.47 -13.62
CA ASN A 99 2.83 -4.99 -13.03
C ASN A 99 2.53 -4.27 -11.69
N LEU A 100 1.26 -3.99 -11.44
CA LEU A 100 0.77 -3.29 -10.26
C LEU A 100 -0.06 -4.21 -9.33
N TYR A 101 0.10 -5.53 -9.43
CA TYR A 101 -0.60 -6.49 -8.55
C TYR A 101 -0.06 -6.45 -7.10
N LEU A 102 1.24 -6.19 -6.94
CA LEU A 102 1.89 -5.98 -5.64
C LEU A 102 1.94 -4.50 -5.22
N PHE A 103 1.41 -3.60 -6.05
CA PHE A 103 1.27 -2.18 -5.75
C PHE A 103 -0.07 -1.92 -5.03
N PRO A 104 -0.21 -0.90 -4.16
CA PRO A 104 -1.47 -0.58 -3.49
C PRO A 104 -2.50 0.06 -4.44
N THR A 105 -2.86 -0.68 -5.50
CA THR A 105 -3.81 -0.28 -6.54
C THR A 105 -5.24 -0.27 -5.98
N ASN A 106 -5.65 0.87 -5.41
CA ASN A 106 -7.00 1.07 -4.91
C ASN A 106 -7.99 1.36 -6.04
N LEU A 107 -8.45 0.30 -6.71
CA LEU A 107 -9.32 0.39 -7.88
C LEU A 107 -10.67 1.05 -7.54
N VAL A 108 -11.24 0.73 -6.39
CA VAL A 108 -12.54 1.29 -5.95
C VAL A 108 -12.45 2.80 -5.78
N ALA A 109 -11.43 3.28 -5.07
CA ALA A 109 -11.20 4.72 -4.92
C ALA A 109 -10.92 5.39 -6.26
N GLY A 110 -10.12 4.76 -7.13
CA GLY A 110 -9.84 5.24 -8.47
C GLY A 110 -11.13 5.46 -9.28
N ILE A 111 -12.05 4.49 -9.28
CA ILE A 111 -13.34 4.60 -9.97
C ILE A 111 -14.23 5.70 -9.36
N ILE A 112 -14.35 5.76 -8.03
CA ILE A 112 -15.15 6.80 -7.35
C ILE A 112 -14.55 8.19 -7.61
N SER A 113 -13.23 8.29 -7.74
CA SER A 113 -12.55 9.54 -8.00
C SER A 113 -12.76 10.09 -9.41
N LEU A 114 -13.19 9.30 -10.40
CA LEU A 114 -13.34 9.77 -11.79
C LEU A 114 -14.19 11.05 -11.92
N PRO A 115 -15.45 11.10 -11.42
CA PRO A 115 -16.23 12.33 -11.46
C PRO A 115 -15.64 13.43 -10.58
N LEU A 116 -15.03 13.09 -9.43
CA LEU A 116 -14.44 14.08 -8.54
C LEU A 116 -13.21 14.77 -9.17
N GLN A 117 -12.36 14.00 -9.85
CA GLN A 117 -11.20 14.50 -10.57
C GLN A 117 -11.62 15.35 -11.77
N ALA A 118 -12.72 15.00 -12.44
CA ALA A 118 -13.22 15.77 -13.57
C ALA A 118 -13.76 17.15 -13.15
N VAL A 119 -14.38 17.24 -11.97
CA VAL A 119 -15.01 18.49 -11.48
C VAL A 119 -14.04 19.33 -10.64
N PHE A 120 -13.27 18.71 -9.74
CA PHE A 120 -12.47 19.41 -8.74
C PHE A 120 -10.95 19.22 -8.91
N GLY A 121 -10.51 18.30 -9.77
CA GLY A 121 -9.09 17.94 -9.89
C GLY A 121 -8.64 16.88 -8.89
N LEU A 122 -7.36 16.50 -8.96
CA LEU A 122 -6.81 15.33 -8.27
C LEU A 122 -6.73 15.51 -6.74
N VAL A 123 -6.23 16.66 -6.28
CA VAL A 123 -6.01 16.92 -4.84
C VAL A 123 -7.33 16.98 -4.07
N PRO A 124 -8.37 17.74 -4.50
CA PRO A 124 -9.67 17.69 -3.83
C PRO A 124 -10.32 16.31 -3.89
N ALA A 125 -10.20 15.59 -5.01
CA ALA A 125 -10.76 14.23 -5.12
C ALA A 125 -10.16 13.29 -4.07
N PHE A 126 -8.84 13.35 -3.87
CA PHE A 126 -8.15 12.59 -2.82
C PHE A 126 -8.65 12.96 -1.41
N ASN A 127 -8.71 14.26 -1.08
CA ASN A 127 -9.18 14.73 0.23
C ASN A 127 -10.64 14.35 0.51
N LEU A 128 -11.52 14.43 -0.50
CA LEU A 128 -12.92 14.01 -0.38
C LEU A 128 -13.05 12.50 -0.16
N LEU A 129 -12.19 11.68 -0.76
CA LEU A 129 -12.15 10.24 -0.52
C LEU A 129 -11.67 9.90 0.90
N TYR A 130 -10.78 10.71 1.47
CA TYR A 130 -10.42 10.62 2.89
C TYR A 130 -11.63 10.88 3.80
N PHE A 131 -12.38 11.95 3.54
CA PHE A 131 -13.60 12.25 4.29
C PHE A 131 -14.65 11.14 4.16
N LEU A 132 -14.82 10.60 2.95
CA LEU A 132 -15.70 9.46 2.69
C LEU A 132 -15.26 8.23 3.48
N GLY A 133 -13.96 7.94 3.54
CA GLY A 133 -13.41 6.79 4.23
C GLY A 133 -13.68 6.81 5.74
N ILE A 134 -13.37 7.94 6.37
CA ILE A 134 -13.49 8.11 7.83
C ILE A 134 -14.96 8.25 8.24
N ALA A 135 -15.71 9.18 7.64
CA ALA A 135 -17.12 9.41 7.99
C ALA A 135 -18.01 8.21 7.60
N GLY A 136 -17.73 7.58 6.46
CA GLY A 136 -18.41 6.35 6.03
C GLY A 136 -18.12 5.17 6.94
N GLY A 137 -16.88 5.02 7.42
CA GLY A 137 -16.49 4.04 8.43
C GLY A 137 -17.24 4.22 9.74
N ALA A 138 -17.27 5.45 10.26
CA ALA A 138 -18.03 5.84 11.45
C ALA A 138 -19.52 5.48 11.29
N TRP A 139 -20.09 5.79 10.13
CA TRP A 139 -21.49 5.51 9.82
C TRP A 139 -21.80 4.01 9.71
N GLY A 140 -20.89 3.21 9.12
CA GLY A 140 -21.01 1.75 9.09
C GLY A 140 -21.02 1.13 10.49
N ILE A 141 -20.11 1.57 11.37
CA ILE A 141 -20.07 1.12 12.77
C ILE A 141 -21.29 1.61 13.55
N TYR A 142 -21.78 2.83 13.32
CA TYR A 142 -23.05 3.29 13.87
C TYR A 142 -24.20 2.35 13.48
N CYS A 143 -24.29 1.96 12.21
CA CYS A 143 -25.35 1.06 11.75
C CYS A 143 -25.29 -0.30 12.45
N LEU A 144 -24.09 -0.85 12.61
CA LEU A 144 -23.85 -2.10 13.33
C LEU A 144 -24.17 -1.98 14.82
N ALA A 145 -23.61 -0.98 15.51
CA ALA A 145 -23.85 -0.76 16.93
C ALA A 145 -25.33 -0.48 17.22
N PHE A 146 -26.02 0.28 16.36
CA PHE A 146 -27.45 0.53 16.50
C PHE A 146 -28.28 -0.73 16.30
N TYR A 147 -27.92 -1.59 15.33
CA TYR A 147 -28.58 -2.88 15.13
C TYR A 147 -28.48 -3.79 16.37
N LEU A 148 -27.31 -3.76 17.02
CA LEU A 148 -26.99 -4.58 18.19
C LEU A 148 -27.58 -4.05 19.51
N THR A 149 -27.52 -2.74 19.73
CA THR A 149 -27.86 -2.11 21.03
C THR A 149 -29.22 -1.41 21.03
N ARG A 150 -29.76 -1.05 19.86
CA ARG A 150 -30.96 -0.20 19.69
C ARG A 150 -30.90 1.15 20.38
N ASP A 151 -29.69 1.58 20.76
CA ASP A 151 -29.46 2.86 21.38
C ASP A 151 -28.68 3.79 20.44
N ASN A 152 -29.28 4.92 20.10
CA ASN A 152 -28.71 5.88 19.16
C ASN A 152 -27.42 6.54 19.63
N ILE A 153 -27.32 6.93 20.90
CA ILE A 153 -26.11 7.63 21.38
C ILE A 153 -25.01 6.60 21.56
N ALA A 154 -25.31 5.42 22.12
CA ALA A 154 -24.30 4.36 22.23
C ALA A 154 -23.74 3.97 20.85
N ALA A 155 -24.60 3.87 19.84
CA ALA A 155 -24.19 3.62 18.46
C ALA A 155 -23.39 4.78 17.85
N PHE A 156 -23.78 6.03 18.12
CA PHE A 156 -23.07 7.20 17.63
C PHE A 156 -21.65 7.27 18.22
N MET A 157 -21.53 6.98 19.52
CA MET A 157 -20.24 6.96 20.20
C MET A 157 -19.35 5.81 19.73
N ALA A 158 -19.91 4.64 19.44
CA ALA A 158 -19.16 3.55 18.82
C ALA A 158 -18.57 3.96 17.46
N GLY A 159 -19.33 4.67 16.63
CA GLY A 159 -18.82 5.19 15.35
C GLY A 159 -17.71 6.24 15.52
N LEU A 160 -17.85 7.16 16.48
CA LEU A 160 -16.78 8.14 16.81
C LEU A 160 -15.49 7.45 17.29
N ILE A 161 -15.61 6.48 18.20
CA ILE A 161 -14.47 5.72 18.73
C ILE A 161 -13.74 5.00 17.59
N PHE A 162 -14.47 4.43 16.64
CA PHE A 162 -13.86 3.76 15.49
C PHE A 162 -13.18 4.74 14.52
N ALA A 163 -13.83 5.86 14.21
CA ALA A 163 -13.33 6.83 13.24
C ALA A 163 -12.03 7.51 13.69
N PHE A 164 -11.95 7.82 14.98
CA PHE A 164 -10.82 8.53 15.58
C PHE A 164 -9.95 7.61 16.45
N ALA A 165 -9.93 6.32 16.13
CA ALA A 165 -9.04 5.40 16.80
C ALA A 165 -7.57 5.70 16.43
N PRO A 166 -6.65 5.58 17.41
CA PRO A 166 -5.19 5.59 17.26
C PRO A 166 -4.60 5.12 15.93
N TRP A 167 -4.98 3.91 15.54
CA TRP A 167 -4.49 3.29 14.33
C TRP A 167 -4.98 4.01 13.08
N GLN A 168 -6.26 4.36 13.03
CA GLN A 168 -6.89 5.09 11.95
C GLN A 168 -6.26 6.48 11.79
N HIS A 169 -5.96 7.16 12.90
CA HIS A 169 -5.22 8.43 12.89
C HIS A 169 -3.88 8.27 12.17
N THR A 170 -3.10 7.25 12.54
CA THR A 170 -1.75 7.06 11.98
C THR A 170 -1.77 6.73 10.50
N ALA A 171 -2.67 5.84 10.08
CA ALA A 171 -2.86 5.54 8.66
C ALA A 171 -3.26 6.81 7.87
N THR A 172 -3.96 7.75 8.51
CA THR A 172 -4.29 9.05 7.93
C THR A 172 -3.07 9.97 7.88
N GLU A 173 -2.28 10.04 8.96
CA GLU A 173 -1.01 10.79 9.02
C GLU A 173 0.01 10.32 7.98
N PHE A 174 -0.02 9.03 7.65
CA PHE A 174 0.86 8.42 6.64
C PHE A 174 0.34 8.54 5.21
N ASN A 175 -0.78 9.23 4.95
CA ASN A 175 -1.32 9.39 3.61
C ASN A 175 -1.63 8.09 2.83
N GLN A 176 -1.92 7.00 3.56
CA GLN A 176 -2.24 5.70 2.98
C GLN A 176 -3.74 5.60 2.65
N LEU A 177 -4.19 6.22 1.56
CA LEU A 177 -5.61 6.27 1.18
C LEU A 177 -6.24 4.87 1.07
N ASN A 178 -5.52 3.90 0.51
CA ASN A 178 -5.94 2.49 0.44
C ASN A 178 -6.27 1.89 1.81
N ILE A 179 -5.54 2.29 2.86
CA ILE A 179 -5.77 1.84 4.24
C ILE A 179 -6.88 2.66 4.90
N VAL A 180 -7.03 3.95 4.59
CA VAL A 180 -8.04 4.83 5.21
C VAL A 180 -9.46 4.60 4.69
N GLN A 181 -9.65 3.69 3.73
CA GLN A 181 -10.95 3.27 3.22
C GLN A 181 -11.67 2.26 4.16
N TYR A 182 -11.95 2.68 5.38
CA TYR A 182 -12.58 1.86 6.43
C TYR A 182 -14.08 1.59 6.23
N GLN A 183 -14.76 2.42 5.43
CA GLN A 183 -16.20 2.33 5.19
C GLN A 183 -16.62 0.95 4.71
N TRP A 184 -15.83 0.32 3.84
CA TRP A 184 -16.19 -0.97 3.26
C TRP A 184 -16.20 -2.08 4.29
N ILE A 185 -15.18 -2.16 5.16
CA ILE A 185 -15.13 -3.20 6.21
C ILE A 185 -16.18 -2.95 7.31
N ALA A 186 -16.48 -1.69 7.62
CA ALA A 186 -17.55 -1.35 8.57
C ALA A 186 -18.93 -1.76 8.05
N PHE A 187 -19.24 -1.49 6.78
CA PHE A 187 -20.48 -1.95 6.16
C PHE A 187 -20.51 -3.46 5.94
N PHE A 188 -19.38 -4.08 5.60
CA PHE A 188 -19.26 -5.53 5.54
C PHE A 188 -19.64 -6.15 6.89
N ALA A 189 -19.06 -5.68 7.99
CA ALA A 189 -19.38 -6.16 9.34
C ALA A 189 -20.88 -6.02 9.66
N TYR A 190 -21.48 -4.87 9.31
CA TYR A 190 -22.91 -4.62 9.49
C TYR A 190 -23.80 -5.62 8.75
N TRP A 191 -23.56 -5.81 7.44
CA TRP A 191 -24.38 -6.70 6.62
C TRP A 191 -24.11 -8.17 6.92
N LEU A 192 -22.86 -8.51 7.23
CA LEU A 192 -22.47 -9.85 7.64
C LEU A 192 -23.19 -10.26 8.92
N VAL A 193 -23.20 -9.41 9.96
CA VAL A 193 -23.90 -9.75 11.21
C VAL A 193 -25.39 -10.00 10.98
N LYS A 194 -26.05 -9.20 10.12
CA LYS A 194 -27.46 -9.44 9.73
C LYS A 194 -27.63 -10.75 8.95
N TYR A 195 -26.67 -11.10 8.11
CA TYR A 195 -26.67 -12.34 7.34
C TYR A 195 -26.47 -13.56 8.26
N LEU A 196 -25.51 -13.52 9.18
CA LEU A 196 -25.26 -14.59 10.15
C LEU A 196 -26.45 -14.79 11.09
N ASP A 197 -27.09 -13.71 11.51
CA ASP A 197 -28.33 -13.74 12.28
C ASP A 197 -29.48 -14.47 11.56
N TRP A 198 -29.49 -14.40 10.22
CA TRP A 198 -30.43 -15.14 9.39
C TRP A 198 -30.04 -16.61 9.23
N LEU A 199 -28.75 -16.91 9.08
CA LEU A 199 -28.23 -18.28 8.99
C LEU A 199 -28.43 -19.08 10.29
N PHE A 200 -28.33 -18.41 11.44
CA PHE A 200 -28.34 -19.04 12.75
C PHE A 200 -29.48 -18.51 13.65
N PRO A 201 -30.75 -18.69 13.27
CA PRO A 201 -31.89 -18.22 14.05
C PRO A 201 -31.91 -18.86 15.45
N GLY A 202 -32.17 -18.06 16.49
CA GLY A 202 -32.25 -18.53 17.88
C GLY A 202 -30.90 -18.79 18.57
N ARG A 203 -29.75 -18.60 17.90
CA ARG A 203 -28.43 -18.76 18.52
C ARG A 203 -27.92 -17.41 19.02
N ALA A 204 -28.37 -17.07 20.23
CA ALA A 204 -28.19 -15.85 21.03
C ALA A 204 -26.74 -15.31 21.26
N ALA A 205 -25.73 -15.70 20.48
CA ALA A 205 -24.37 -15.19 20.64
C ALA A 205 -24.18 -13.78 20.05
N LEU A 206 -25.03 -13.34 19.11
CA LEU A 206 -24.93 -12.03 18.45
C LEU A 206 -26.01 -11.02 18.88
N ARG A 207 -27.01 -11.44 19.67
CA ARG A 207 -28.15 -10.59 20.08
C ARG A 207 -28.30 -10.56 21.59
N LEU A 208 -28.38 -9.36 22.16
CA LEU A 208 -28.92 -9.17 23.51
C LEU A 208 -29.52 -7.76 23.66
N VAL A 209 -30.71 -7.53 23.07
CA VAL A 209 -31.69 -6.52 23.55
C VAL A 209 -33.16 -6.95 23.38
N LEU A 210 -33.57 -7.91 22.52
CA LEU A 210 -35.00 -8.31 22.46
C LEU A 210 -35.24 -9.78 22.07
N PRO A 211 -36.31 -10.43 22.58
CA PRO A 211 -36.87 -11.65 22.01
C PRO A 211 -37.60 -11.28 20.71
N LEU A 212 -36.88 -11.26 19.59
CA LEU A 212 -37.41 -10.91 18.27
C LEU A 212 -37.88 -12.13 17.46
N GLU A 213 -38.29 -13.22 18.12
CA GLU A 213 -38.76 -14.43 17.43
C GLU A 213 -39.97 -14.15 16.53
N GLU A 214 -40.82 -13.17 16.86
CA GLU A 214 -41.99 -12.80 16.06
C GLU A 214 -41.68 -11.85 14.89
N VAL A 215 -40.71 -10.93 15.04
CA VAL A 215 -40.41 -9.92 13.99
C VAL A 215 -39.66 -10.51 12.79
N PHE A 216 -38.82 -11.53 13.01
CA PHE A 216 -38.03 -12.14 11.93
C PHE A 216 -38.80 -13.19 11.13
N ARG A 217 -39.82 -13.83 11.72
CA ARG A 217 -40.58 -14.90 11.06
C ARG A 217 -41.36 -14.40 9.83
N ASN A 218 -41.87 -13.17 9.88
CA ASN A 218 -42.61 -12.54 8.77
C ASN A 218 -41.74 -11.82 7.72
N ARG A 219 -40.40 -11.76 7.86
CA ARG A 219 -39.49 -11.09 6.91
C ARG A 219 -38.57 -12.04 6.13
N ALA A 220 -38.88 -13.34 6.11
CA ALA A 220 -38.09 -14.37 5.43
C ALA A 220 -37.81 -14.08 3.93
N ARG A 221 -38.72 -13.36 3.25
CA ARG A 221 -38.68 -13.15 1.79
C ARG A 221 -37.53 -12.26 1.28
N TYR A 222 -36.90 -11.44 2.13
CA TYR A 222 -35.88 -10.46 1.70
C TYR A 222 -34.50 -10.62 2.36
N GLN A 223 -34.26 -11.72 3.07
CA GLN A 223 -33.03 -11.92 3.86
C GLN A 223 -31.80 -12.30 3.02
N TRP A 224 -32.00 -12.86 1.81
CA TRP A 224 -30.92 -13.10 0.84
C TRP A 224 -30.16 -11.81 0.45
N ARG A 225 -30.83 -10.66 0.53
CA ARG A 225 -30.22 -9.34 0.26
C ARG A 225 -29.05 -9.05 1.19
N TYR A 226 -29.06 -9.55 2.44
CA TYR A 226 -27.94 -9.36 3.36
C TYR A 226 -26.69 -10.12 2.92
N GLY A 227 -26.86 -11.32 2.36
CA GLY A 227 -25.76 -12.07 1.75
C GLY A 227 -25.19 -11.35 0.54
N VAL A 228 -26.05 -10.85 -0.35
CA VAL A 228 -25.63 -10.07 -1.53
C VAL A 228 -24.91 -8.78 -1.14
N LEU A 229 -25.42 -8.03 -0.16
CA LEU A 229 -24.74 -6.83 0.33
C LEU A 229 -23.41 -7.17 1.01
N SER A 230 -23.35 -8.26 1.79
CA SER A 230 -22.09 -8.73 2.36
C SER A 230 -21.06 -9.09 1.27
N ALA A 231 -21.50 -9.77 0.21
CA ALA A 231 -20.65 -10.12 -0.93
C ALA A 231 -20.18 -8.88 -1.70
N LEU A 232 -21.07 -7.90 -1.89
CA LEU A 232 -20.73 -6.61 -2.50
C LEU A 232 -19.65 -5.88 -1.70
N PHE A 233 -19.82 -5.70 -0.39
CA PHE A 233 -18.81 -5.01 0.41
C PHE A 233 -17.51 -5.81 0.51
N LEU A 234 -17.57 -7.14 0.53
CA LEU A 234 -16.37 -7.98 0.46
C LEU A 234 -15.63 -7.83 -0.89
N LEU A 235 -16.38 -7.69 -1.99
CA LEU A 235 -15.82 -7.40 -3.31
C LEU A 235 -15.15 -6.02 -3.36
N LEU A 236 -15.82 -4.99 -2.81
CA LEU A 236 -15.24 -3.64 -2.73
C LEU A 236 -13.95 -3.66 -1.90
N ILE A 237 -13.94 -4.38 -0.78
CA ILE A 237 -12.74 -4.58 0.04
C ILE A 237 -11.62 -5.24 -0.78
N ALA A 238 -11.91 -6.31 -1.52
CA ALA A 238 -10.91 -7.03 -2.32
C ALA A 238 -10.21 -6.13 -3.36
N PHE A 239 -10.95 -5.21 -3.96
CA PHE A 239 -10.43 -4.23 -4.93
C PHE A 239 -9.96 -2.91 -4.31
N THR A 240 -9.99 -2.78 -2.98
CA THR A 240 -9.48 -1.60 -2.26
C THR A 240 -8.09 -1.88 -1.70
N ASP A 241 -7.96 -2.92 -0.86
CA ASP A 241 -6.71 -3.25 -0.20
C ASP A 241 -6.70 -4.70 0.31
N GLN A 242 -5.55 -5.36 0.17
CA GLN A 242 -5.38 -6.78 0.50
C GLN A 242 -5.38 -7.06 2.02
N TYR A 243 -4.94 -6.10 2.85
CA TYR A 243 -5.04 -6.24 4.31
C TYR A 243 -6.49 -6.21 4.76
N HIS A 244 -7.29 -5.30 4.21
CA HIS A 244 -8.72 -5.24 4.54
C HIS A 244 -9.45 -6.52 4.12
N LEU A 245 -9.08 -7.13 2.99
CA LEU A 245 -9.63 -8.42 2.57
C LEU A 245 -9.32 -9.53 3.58
N LEU A 246 -8.07 -9.61 4.03
CA LEU A 246 -7.66 -10.54 5.07
C LEU A 246 -8.47 -10.32 6.37
N PHE A 247 -8.64 -9.07 6.80
CA PHE A 247 -9.40 -8.74 8.00
C PHE A 247 -10.89 -9.05 7.87
N ALA A 248 -11.47 -8.87 6.68
CA ALA A 248 -12.86 -9.21 6.40
C ALA A 248 -13.09 -10.74 6.43
N VAL A 249 -12.18 -11.52 5.83
CA VAL A 249 -12.21 -12.99 5.91
C VAL A 249 -12.04 -13.46 7.35
N PHE A 250 -11.10 -12.86 8.09
CA PHE A 250 -10.91 -13.14 9.51
C PHE A 250 -12.16 -12.82 10.33
N LEU A 251 -12.79 -11.67 10.12
CA LEU A 251 -14.03 -11.28 10.80
C LEU A 251 -15.18 -12.25 10.49
N MET A 252 -15.31 -12.67 9.23
CA MET A 252 -16.29 -13.66 8.80
C MET A 252 -16.08 -15.00 9.49
N ALA A 253 -14.83 -15.48 9.55
CA ALA A 253 -14.48 -16.69 10.28
C ALA A 253 -14.79 -16.53 11.78
N TRP A 254 -14.32 -15.45 12.41
CA TRP A 254 -14.50 -15.16 13.83
C TRP A 254 -15.96 -15.20 14.27
N LEU A 255 -16.84 -14.57 13.50
CA LEU A 255 -18.28 -14.51 13.80
C LEU A 255 -19.02 -15.82 13.48
N SER A 256 -18.48 -16.67 12.61
CA SER A 256 -19.12 -17.92 12.15
C SER A 256 -18.66 -19.17 12.91
N VAL A 257 -17.44 -19.19 13.44
CA VAL A 257 -16.85 -20.39 14.09
C VAL A 257 -17.68 -20.88 15.27
N GLY A 258 -18.13 -20.00 16.17
CA GLY A 258 -18.92 -20.39 17.34
C GLY A 258 -20.26 -21.08 16.97
N PRO A 259 -21.09 -20.46 16.12
CA PRO A 259 -22.33 -21.09 15.62
C PRO A 259 -22.10 -22.41 14.86
N LEU A 260 -21.07 -22.50 14.02
CA LEU A 260 -20.73 -23.71 13.26
C LEU A 260 -20.23 -24.83 14.18
N PHE A 261 -19.37 -24.51 15.15
CA PHE A 261 -18.89 -25.46 16.14
C PHE A 261 -20.03 -26.04 16.97
N LYS A 262 -21.05 -25.23 17.32
CA LYS A 262 -22.25 -25.72 17.98
C LYS A 262 -23.05 -26.72 17.13
N LEU A 263 -23.13 -26.53 15.81
CA LEU A 263 -23.75 -27.51 14.90
C LEU A 263 -22.95 -28.80 14.85
N LEU A 264 -21.63 -28.67 14.75
CA LEU A 264 -20.71 -29.79 14.73
C LEU A 264 -20.82 -30.65 16.00
N VAL A 265 -20.80 -30.03 17.18
CA VAL A 265 -20.96 -30.71 18.47
C VAL A 265 -22.33 -31.36 18.60
N LYS A 266 -23.39 -30.72 18.08
CA LYS A 266 -24.73 -31.30 18.02
C LYS A 266 -24.91 -32.37 16.94
N LYS A 267 -23.88 -32.63 16.12
CA LYS A 267 -23.89 -33.58 14.99
C LYS A 267 -25.01 -33.28 13.97
N ASP A 268 -25.39 -32.01 13.83
CA ASP A 268 -26.40 -31.57 12.87
C ASP A 268 -25.75 -31.28 11.50
N TRP A 269 -25.33 -32.35 10.82
CA TRP A 269 -24.55 -32.29 9.58
C TRP A 269 -25.29 -31.61 8.43
N ARG A 270 -26.62 -31.73 8.38
CA ARG A 270 -27.45 -31.12 7.35
C ARG A 270 -27.44 -29.60 7.48
N GLU A 271 -27.74 -29.06 8.66
CA GLU A 271 -27.67 -27.62 8.89
C GLU A 271 -26.24 -27.09 8.81
N LEU A 272 -25.25 -27.87 9.25
CA LEU A 272 -23.84 -27.51 9.08
C LEU A 272 -23.48 -27.33 7.60
N GLY A 273 -23.78 -28.33 6.76
CA GLY A 273 -23.50 -28.28 5.32
C GLY A 273 -24.25 -27.14 4.62
N LEU A 274 -25.53 -26.95 4.92
CA LEU A 274 -26.32 -25.85 4.34
C LEU A 274 -25.76 -24.47 4.72
N ASN A 275 -25.34 -24.27 5.97
CA ASN A 275 -24.78 -23.00 6.39
C ASN A 275 -23.39 -22.76 5.82
N ILE A 276 -22.56 -23.79 5.64
CA ILE A 276 -21.28 -23.69 4.92
C ILE A 276 -21.53 -23.27 3.46
N ILE A 277 -22.49 -23.89 2.76
CA ILE A 277 -22.85 -23.52 1.38
C ILE A 277 -23.30 -22.05 1.33
N LYS A 278 -24.17 -21.62 2.25
CA LYS A 278 -24.65 -20.24 2.31
C LYS A 278 -23.54 -19.23 2.64
N LEU A 279 -22.56 -19.58 3.47
CA LEU A 279 -21.37 -18.75 3.66
C LEU A 279 -20.52 -18.72 2.38
N GLY A 280 -20.40 -19.85 1.69
CA GLY A 280 -19.78 -19.97 0.38
C GLY A 280 -20.42 -19.06 -0.68
N LEU A 281 -21.73 -18.82 -0.64
CA LEU A 281 -22.41 -17.88 -1.55
C LEU A 281 -21.95 -16.43 -1.40
N VAL A 282 -21.31 -16.06 -0.28
CA VAL A 282 -20.70 -14.73 -0.09
C VAL A 282 -19.27 -14.74 -0.62
N ALA A 283 -18.49 -15.77 -0.30
CA ALA A 283 -17.06 -15.84 -0.63
C ALA A 283 -16.78 -16.22 -2.09
N VAL A 284 -17.48 -17.22 -2.65
CA VAL A 284 -17.21 -17.79 -3.98
C VAL A 284 -17.35 -16.77 -5.11
N PRO A 285 -18.44 -15.96 -5.20
CA PRO A 285 -18.54 -14.96 -6.26
C PRO A 285 -17.42 -13.92 -6.21
N VAL A 286 -17.00 -13.53 -4.99
CA VAL A 286 -15.88 -12.60 -4.79
C VAL A 286 -14.57 -13.25 -5.22
N SER A 287 -14.34 -14.50 -4.83
CA SER A 287 -13.16 -15.26 -5.26
C SER A 287 -13.08 -15.41 -6.78
N ILE A 288 -14.21 -15.63 -7.46
CA ILE A 288 -14.27 -15.71 -8.94
C ILE A 288 -13.95 -14.34 -9.55
N ALA A 289 -14.58 -13.26 -9.07
CA ALA A 289 -14.36 -11.91 -9.59
C ALA A 289 -12.92 -11.42 -9.36
N PHE A 290 -12.32 -11.80 -8.23
CA PHE A 290 -10.95 -11.43 -7.85
C PHE A 290 -9.90 -12.44 -8.34
N PHE A 291 -10.31 -13.56 -8.96
CA PHE A 291 -9.43 -14.67 -9.32
C PHE A 291 -8.25 -14.21 -10.19
N ARG A 292 -8.53 -13.44 -11.26
CA ARG A 292 -7.47 -12.96 -12.17
C ARG A 292 -6.44 -12.07 -11.48
N VAL A 293 -6.90 -11.17 -10.61
CA VAL A 293 -6.02 -10.29 -9.82
C VAL A 293 -5.18 -11.12 -8.85
N MET A 294 -5.79 -12.11 -8.19
CA MET A 294 -5.08 -13.01 -7.28
C MET A 294 -4.03 -13.87 -8.01
N VAL A 295 -4.33 -14.36 -9.22
CA VAL A 295 -3.33 -15.10 -10.03
C VAL A 295 -2.16 -14.19 -10.41
N GLY A 296 -2.42 -12.95 -10.82
CA GLY A 296 -1.36 -11.96 -11.09
C GLY A 296 -0.49 -11.69 -9.86
N PHE A 297 -1.13 -11.45 -8.71
CA PHE A 297 -0.47 -11.28 -7.42
C PHE A 297 0.42 -12.48 -7.04
N VAL A 298 -0.10 -13.70 -7.16
CA VAL A 298 0.65 -14.93 -6.84
C VAL A 298 1.85 -15.10 -7.75
N LYS A 299 1.70 -14.80 -9.05
CA LYS A 299 2.80 -14.88 -10.02
C LYS A 299 3.89 -13.88 -9.69
N ASP A 300 3.53 -12.61 -9.48
CA ASP A 300 4.48 -11.57 -9.13
C ASP A 300 5.18 -11.87 -7.80
N ALA A 301 4.44 -12.29 -6.77
CA ALA A 301 4.98 -12.64 -5.46
C ALA A 301 5.96 -13.82 -5.49
N ARG A 302 5.84 -14.74 -6.46
CA ARG A 302 6.72 -15.91 -6.62
C ARG A 302 7.84 -15.70 -7.63
N SER A 303 7.72 -14.70 -8.50
CA SER A 303 8.64 -14.49 -9.63
C SER A 303 10.04 -14.07 -9.20
N GLY A 304 10.22 -13.58 -7.97
CA GLY A 304 11.45 -12.91 -7.56
C GLY A 304 11.69 -11.60 -8.30
N ALA A 305 10.71 -11.08 -9.07
CA ALA A 305 10.82 -9.83 -9.82
C ALA A 305 10.70 -8.57 -8.94
N PHE A 306 10.53 -8.74 -7.63
CA PHE A 306 10.49 -7.67 -6.65
C PHE A 306 11.49 -8.02 -5.56
N LEU A 307 12.31 -7.04 -5.15
CA LEU A 307 13.17 -7.19 -4.00
C LEU A 307 12.27 -7.50 -2.78
N GLU A 308 12.43 -8.70 -2.22
CA GLU A 308 12.03 -8.91 -0.83
C GLU A 308 12.90 -7.96 -0.01
N THR A 309 12.31 -6.90 0.53
CA THR A 309 13.04 -5.97 1.40
C THR A 309 13.81 -6.79 2.43
N ALA A 310 15.14 -6.65 2.45
CA ALA A 310 16.10 -7.48 3.18
C ALA A 310 15.92 -7.54 4.73
N ASN A 311 14.83 -6.95 5.25
CA ASN A 311 14.34 -7.07 6.62
C ASN A 311 12.90 -7.59 6.61
N SER A 312 12.67 -8.80 6.09
CA SER A 312 11.37 -9.49 6.02
C SER A 312 10.76 -9.88 7.38
N GLN A 313 11.21 -9.27 8.47
CA GLN A 313 10.54 -9.39 9.76
C GLN A 313 9.23 -8.60 9.69
N ILE A 314 8.12 -9.28 10.00
CA ILE A 314 6.84 -8.59 10.17
C ILE A 314 7.03 -7.59 11.31
N LYS A 315 6.92 -6.30 10.99
CA LYS A 315 6.98 -5.20 11.95
C LYS A 315 5.74 -5.28 12.83
N GLY A 316 5.94 -5.80 14.04
CA GLY A 316 4.95 -5.82 15.11
C GLY A 316 4.94 -4.53 15.90
N MET A 317 4.03 -4.42 16.86
CA MET A 317 4.07 -3.39 17.89
C MET A 317 4.70 -3.91 19.18
N ASP A 318 5.22 -2.98 19.96
CA ASP A 318 5.62 -3.24 21.34
C ASP A 318 4.38 -3.59 22.19
N PHE A 319 4.50 -4.60 23.05
CA PHE A 319 3.46 -4.95 24.02
C PHE A 319 3.10 -3.78 24.93
N LEU A 320 4.06 -2.95 25.35
CA LEU A 320 3.77 -1.78 26.17
C LEU A 320 2.93 -0.75 25.43
N SER A 321 2.98 -0.70 24.09
CA SER A 321 2.11 0.15 23.27
C SER A 321 0.63 -0.25 23.34
N LEU A 322 0.29 -1.45 23.86
CA LEU A 322 -1.09 -1.86 24.18
C LEU A 322 -1.60 -1.31 25.51
N LEU A 323 -0.72 -0.83 26.40
CA LEU A 323 -1.06 -0.48 27.78
C LEU A 323 -0.70 0.99 28.10
N ALA A 324 0.44 1.48 27.63
CA ALA A 324 0.90 2.82 27.94
C ALA A 324 0.17 3.87 27.06
N PRO A 325 -0.33 4.97 27.64
CA PRO A 325 -0.74 6.13 26.86
C PRO A 325 0.45 6.65 26.06
N TRP A 326 0.32 6.64 24.73
CA TRP A 326 1.36 7.13 23.81
C TRP A 326 1.74 8.58 24.15
N GLY A 327 3.03 8.84 24.43
CA GLY A 327 3.52 10.19 24.79
C GLY A 327 4.47 10.28 25.99
N VAL A 328 4.76 9.19 26.71
CA VAL A 328 5.82 9.21 27.75
C VAL A 328 7.20 8.95 27.11
N GLY A 329 7.77 10.01 26.51
CA GLY A 329 9.21 10.12 26.28
C GLY A 329 9.64 10.29 24.81
N ASP A 330 10.00 11.52 24.42
CA ASP A 330 10.74 11.81 23.18
C ASP A 330 12.08 11.03 23.08
N GLN A 331 12.61 10.51 24.19
CA GLN A 331 13.83 9.68 24.20
C GLN A 331 13.61 8.26 23.65
N GLY A 332 12.38 7.74 23.65
CA GLY A 332 12.05 6.45 23.02
C GLY A 332 12.01 6.53 21.49
N LYS A 333 11.63 7.68 20.93
CA LYS A 333 11.52 7.91 19.48
C LYS A 333 12.87 7.80 18.77
N VAL A 334 13.92 8.42 19.32
CA VAL A 334 15.26 8.48 18.70
C VAL A 334 15.90 7.09 18.65
N LEU A 335 15.86 6.32 19.75
CA LEU A 335 16.43 4.97 19.82
C LEU A 335 15.65 3.90 19.03
N GLN A 336 14.34 4.10 18.80
CA GLN A 336 13.49 3.16 18.05
C GLN A 336 13.52 3.41 16.54
N LEU A 337 13.60 4.68 16.11
CA LEU A 337 13.83 5.06 14.70
C LEU A 337 15.23 4.62 14.22
N GLU A 338 16.27 4.76 15.06
CA GLU A 338 17.64 4.35 14.74
C GLU A 338 17.83 2.85 14.50
N ARG A 339 16.91 1.99 15.00
CA ARG A 339 17.01 0.53 14.87
C ARG A 339 16.10 -0.08 13.80
N GLY A 340 15.23 0.69 13.14
CA GLY A 340 14.43 0.23 11.99
C GLY A 340 13.46 -0.94 12.24
N ARG A 341 13.21 -1.33 13.49
CA ARG A 341 12.48 -2.56 13.86
C ARG A 341 10.97 -2.39 14.08
N PHE A 342 10.47 -1.18 14.33
CA PHE A 342 9.07 -0.94 14.69
C PHE A 342 8.42 0.16 13.85
N ALA A 343 7.15 -0.01 13.52
CA ALA A 343 6.28 1.02 12.97
C ALA A 343 5.18 1.23 14.00
N ASP A 344 5.42 2.06 15.03
CA ASP A 344 4.62 1.98 16.26
C ASP A 344 3.72 3.20 16.50
N PRO A 345 2.54 3.26 15.87
CA PRO A 345 1.46 4.02 16.44
C PRO A 345 0.84 3.24 17.60
N GLY A 346 0.92 3.78 18.81
CA GLY A 346 0.45 3.08 20.01
C GLY A 346 -1.02 2.67 19.93
N PHE A 347 -1.42 1.59 20.59
CA PHE A 347 -2.82 1.16 20.53
C PHE A 347 -3.73 1.98 21.47
N LEU A 348 -3.18 2.51 22.57
CA LEU A 348 -3.88 3.40 23.50
C LEU A 348 -3.13 4.75 23.52
N TYR A 349 -3.60 5.76 22.80
CA TYR A 349 -2.90 7.05 22.76
C TYR A 349 -3.21 7.98 23.93
N SER A 350 -4.27 7.72 24.70
CA SER A 350 -4.72 8.63 25.75
C SER A 350 -5.39 7.88 26.89
N VAL A 351 -5.45 8.53 28.07
CA VAL A 351 -6.13 7.99 29.26
C VAL A 351 -7.60 7.66 28.96
N GLY A 352 -8.21 8.36 28.01
CA GLY A 352 -9.56 8.10 27.56
C GLY A 352 -9.78 6.68 26.99
N TRP A 353 -8.76 6.09 26.37
CA TRP A 353 -8.86 4.73 25.83
C TRP A 353 -8.97 3.65 26.91
N TRP A 354 -8.48 3.91 28.13
CA TRP A 354 -8.72 3.03 29.27
C TRP A 354 -10.20 2.95 29.66
N ALA A 355 -10.94 4.05 29.48
CA ALA A 355 -12.37 4.02 29.74
C ALA A 355 -13.15 3.32 28.63
N VAL A 356 -12.73 3.45 27.36
CA VAL A 356 -13.25 2.64 26.25
C VAL A 356 -13.05 1.15 26.54
N LEU A 357 -11.84 0.77 26.95
CA LEU A 357 -11.50 -0.60 27.35
C LEU A 357 -12.33 -1.05 28.56
N GLY A 358 -12.44 -0.22 29.60
CA GLY A 358 -13.23 -0.51 30.80
C GLY A 358 -14.71 -0.75 30.49
N LEU A 359 -15.32 0.06 29.61
CA LEU A 359 -16.69 -0.14 29.16
C LEU A 359 -16.86 -1.41 28.33
N ALA A 360 -15.89 -1.73 27.46
CA ALA A 360 -15.90 -2.98 26.69
C ALA A 360 -15.77 -4.22 27.60
N ILE A 361 -14.88 -4.18 28.60
CA ILE A 361 -14.73 -5.25 29.60
C ILE A 361 -16.01 -5.39 30.42
N TYR A 362 -16.57 -4.28 30.89
CA TYR A 362 -17.83 -4.27 31.63
C TYR A 362 -18.97 -4.91 30.80
N ALA A 363 -19.08 -4.55 29.52
CA ALA A 363 -20.02 -5.16 28.61
C ALA A 363 -19.79 -6.66 28.44
N ALA A 364 -18.55 -7.10 28.19
CA ALA A 364 -18.20 -8.52 28.04
C ALA A 364 -18.49 -9.34 29.31
N TRP A 365 -18.33 -8.73 30.49
CA TRP A 365 -18.66 -9.35 31.77
C TRP A 365 -20.18 -9.58 31.90
N LYS A 366 -20.99 -8.56 31.59
CA LYS A 366 -22.45 -8.58 31.76
C LYS A 366 -23.22 -9.26 30.62
N ILE A 367 -22.78 -9.11 29.38
CA ILE A 367 -23.48 -9.55 28.17
C ILE A 367 -22.65 -10.62 27.47
N ARG A 368 -23.22 -11.83 27.32
CA ARG A 368 -22.57 -12.92 26.56
C ARG A 368 -22.26 -12.53 25.12
N GLY A 369 -23.16 -11.81 24.46
CA GLY A 369 -22.96 -11.30 23.11
C GLY A 369 -21.90 -10.20 22.97
N ALA A 370 -21.52 -9.50 24.05
CA ALA A 370 -20.40 -8.56 24.02
C ALA A 370 -19.04 -9.28 24.07
N ARG A 371 -19.00 -10.53 24.55
CA ARG A 371 -17.75 -11.32 24.63
C ARG A 371 -17.14 -11.65 23.28
N ILE A 372 -17.97 -11.82 22.24
CA ILE A 372 -17.45 -12.08 20.89
C ILE A 372 -16.68 -10.87 20.34
N TRP A 373 -17.12 -9.66 20.68
CA TRP A 373 -16.48 -8.40 20.30
C TRP A 373 -15.26 -8.10 21.17
N GLY A 374 -15.32 -8.39 22.47
CA GLY A 374 -14.14 -8.35 23.35
C GLY A 374 -13.06 -9.36 22.93
N GLY A 375 -13.47 -10.55 22.50
CA GLY A 375 -12.56 -11.55 21.94
C GLY A 375 -11.96 -11.11 20.60
N LEU A 376 -12.74 -10.44 19.73
CA LEU A 376 -12.22 -9.85 18.49
C LEU A 376 -11.18 -8.77 18.78
N ALA A 377 -11.46 -7.90 19.76
CA ALA A 377 -10.53 -6.88 20.25
C ALA A 377 -9.20 -7.50 20.70
N LEU A 378 -9.29 -8.53 21.55
CA LEU A 378 -8.11 -9.23 22.07
C LEU A 378 -7.33 -9.96 20.96
N ALA A 379 -8.03 -10.68 20.08
CA ALA A 379 -7.38 -11.43 19.00
C ALA A 379 -6.64 -10.48 18.04
N GLY A 380 -7.26 -9.38 17.63
CA GLY A 380 -6.60 -8.36 16.79
C GLY A 380 -5.39 -7.72 17.49
N ALA A 381 -5.50 -7.39 18.78
CA ALA A 381 -4.38 -6.84 19.54
C ALA A 381 -3.20 -7.82 19.67
N VAL A 382 -3.48 -9.10 19.91
CA VAL A 382 -2.44 -10.14 19.97
C VAL A 382 -1.77 -10.36 18.61
N LEU A 383 -2.55 -10.36 17.52
CA LEU A 383 -2.01 -10.49 16.17
C LEU A 383 -1.17 -9.26 15.76
N ALA A 384 -1.43 -8.09 16.34
CA ALA A 384 -0.68 -6.87 16.07
C ALA A 384 0.75 -6.87 16.63
N LEU A 385 1.03 -7.69 17.65
CA LEU A 385 2.36 -7.83 18.27
C LEU A 385 3.43 -8.40 17.30
N GLY A 386 3.03 -9.02 16.19
CA GLY A 386 3.97 -9.50 15.16
C GLY A 386 4.58 -10.88 15.42
N ASN A 387 5.85 -11.06 15.04
CA ASN A 387 6.52 -12.36 15.00
C ASN A 387 7.03 -12.83 16.37
N THR A 388 7.59 -11.92 17.16
CA THR A 388 8.11 -12.18 18.50
C THR A 388 7.51 -11.19 19.49
N LEU A 389 7.37 -11.60 20.75
CA LEU A 389 6.91 -10.68 21.78
C LEU A 389 8.04 -9.70 22.14
N VAL A 390 7.77 -8.42 21.90
CA VAL A 390 8.66 -7.32 22.29
C VAL A 390 8.04 -6.55 23.44
N ILE A 391 8.85 -6.23 24.45
CA ILE A 391 8.47 -5.38 25.59
C ILE A 391 9.48 -4.25 25.67
N SER A 392 9.06 -3.01 25.42
CA SER A 392 9.97 -1.86 25.27
C SER A 392 11.00 -2.14 24.17
N THR A 393 12.28 -2.14 24.52
CA THR A 393 13.40 -2.45 23.63
C THR A 393 13.82 -3.92 23.69
N TRP A 394 13.18 -4.75 24.53
CA TRP A 394 13.57 -6.13 24.75
C TRP A 394 12.74 -7.08 23.90
N ASP A 395 13.39 -7.70 22.90
CA ASP A 395 12.84 -8.85 22.19
C ASP A 395 13.01 -10.10 23.06
N THR A 396 11.90 -10.65 23.53
CA THR A 396 11.90 -11.84 24.39
C THR A 396 12.26 -13.12 23.64
N GLY A 397 12.25 -13.10 22.29
CA GLY A 397 12.41 -14.28 21.44
C GLY A 397 11.22 -15.24 21.48
N LEU A 398 10.17 -14.93 22.25
CA LEU A 398 8.97 -15.77 22.33
C LEU A 398 8.20 -15.69 20.99
N PRO A 399 8.05 -16.80 20.26
CA PRO A 399 7.38 -16.79 18.97
C PRO A 399 5.88 -16.56 19.14
N LEU A 400 5.34 -15.63 18.34
CA LEU A 400 3.92 -15.31 18.28
C LEU A 400 3.32 -15.76 16.94
N PHE A 401 2.00 -15.62 16.80
CA PHE A 401 1.28 -16.05 15.60
C PHE A 401 1.75 -15.34 14.31
N GLY A 402 2.33 -14.14 14.41
CA GLY A 402 2.94 -13.48 13.26
C GLY A 402 3.99 -14.35 12.56
N LEU A 403 4.70 -15.21 13.29
CA LEU A 403 5.70 -16.12 12.71
C LEU A 403 5.08 -17.18 11.78
N LEU A 404 3.82 -17.55 12.00
CA LEU A 404 3.07 -18.40 11.07
C LEU A 404 2.67 -17.61 9.82
N ILE A 405 2.26 -16.35 9.97
CA ILE A 405 1.93 -15.46 8.85
C ILE A 405 3.16 -15.24 7.98
N SER A 406 4.33 -14.98 8.58
CA SER A 406 5.58 -14.73 7.84
C SER A 406 6.09 -15.96 7.09
N LYS A 407 5.73 -17.17 7.53
CA LYS A 407 6.11 -18.43 6.89
C LYS A 407 5.07 -18.97 5.92
N THR A 408 3.88 -18.36 5.87
CA THR A 408 2.81 -18.81 4.99
C THR A 408 2.94 -18.10 3.64
N PRO A 409 3.16 -18.84 2.53
CA PRO A 409 3.20 -18.25 1.20
C PRO A 409 1.94 -17.39 0.95
N LEU A 410 2.09 -16.27 0.24
CA LEU A 410 1.07 -15.22 0.02
C LEU A 410 0.79 -14.32 1.22
N LEU A 411 0.80 -14.84 2.45
CA LEU A 411 0.66 -14.02 3.65
C LEU A 411 1.97 -13.37 4.07
N GLN A 412 3.12 -13.94 3.70
CA GLN A 412 4.45 -13.38 3.95
C GLN A 412 4.62 -11.96 3.36
N VAL A 413 3.85 -11.64 2.32
CA VAL A 413 3.82 -10.35 1.64
C VAL A 413 3.27 -9.23 2.55
N MET A 414 2.64 -9.60 3.67
CA MET A 414 2.05 -8.72 4.68
C MET A 414 3.06 -8.41 5.81
N HIS A 415 3.86 -7.35 5.66
CA HIS A 415 4.97 -7.06 6.58
C HIS A 415 4.64 -6.17 7.79
N TYR A 416 3.40 -5.67 7.93
CA TYR A 416 2.98 -4.80 9.04
C TYR A 416 1.88 -5.48 9.86
N ALA A 417 2.27 -6.13 10.96
CA ALA A 417 1.30 -6.77 11.86
C ALA A 417 0.44 -5.75 12.59
N THR A 418 0.95 -4.55 12.85
CA THR A 418 0.20 -3.46 13.50
C THR A 418 -1.13 -3.12 12.82
N ARG A 419 -1.31 -3.48 11.54
CA ARG A 419 -2.59 -3.33 10.81
C ARG A 419 -3.73 -4.18 11.40
N TRP A 420 -3.43 -5.25 12.14
CA TRP A 420 -4.42 -6.05 12.89
C TRP A 420 -5.15 -5.27 13.99
N LEU A 421 -4.73 -4.04 14.28
CA LEU A 421 -5.49 -3.13 15.13
C LEU A 421 -6.83 -2.70 14.52
N LEU A 422 -7.02 -2.80 13.20
CA LEU A 422 -8.32 -2.51 12.59
C LEU A 422 -9.44 -3.44 13.09
N PRO A 423 -9.36 -4.77 13.01
CA PRO A 423 -10.36 -5.63 13.63
C PRO A 423 -10.42 -5.45 15.15
N ALA A 424 -9.31 -5.11 15.82
CA ALA A 424 -9.31 -4.84 17.25
C ALA A 424 -10.19 -3.64 17.62
N THR A 425 -10.07 -2.54 16.87
CA THR A 425 -10.84 -1.31 17.06
C THR A 425 -12.33 -1.50 16.75
N ILE A 426 -12.70 -2.35 15.78
CA ILE A 426 -14.11 -2.76 15.57
C ILE A 426 -14.65 -3.44 16.84
N GLY A 427 -13.91 -4.41 17.39
CA GLY A 427 -14.28 -5.11 18.62
C GLY A 427 -14.46 -4.18 19.81
N LEU A 428 -13.50 -3.27 20.02
CA LEU A 428 -13.53 -2.28 21.11
C LEU A 428 -14.68 -1.28 20.95
N ALA A 429 -14.89 -0.74 19.75
CA ALA A 429 -15.95 0.23 19.48
C ALA A 429 -17.34 -0.36 19.76
N ILE A 430 -17.60 -1.58 19.28
CA ILE A 430 -18.87 -2.27 19.53
C ILE A 430 -19.02 -2.66 21.01
N GLY A 431 -17.95 -3.17 21.64
CA GLY A 431 -17.95 -3.48 23.07
C GLY A 431 -18.26 -2.25 23.94
N CYS A 432 -17.65 -1.11 23.62
CA CYS A 432 -17.92 0.17 24.29
C CYS A 432 -19.36 0.63 24.06
N GLY A 433 -19.89 0.49 22.83
CA GLY A 433 -21.30 0.74 22.52
C GLY A 433 -22.25 -0.08 23.42
N TYR A 434 -22.00 -1.38 23.60
CA TYR A 434 -22.75 -2.18 24.57
C TYR A 434 -22.62 -1.67 26.01
N GLY A 435 -21.41 -1.30 26.44
CA GLY A 435 -21.16 -0.78 27.79
C GLY A 435 -21.91 0.52 28.07
N LEU A 436 -21.91 1.44 27.11
CA LEU A 436 -22.65 2.71 27.17
C LEU A 436 -24.17 2.49 27.18
N ALA A 437 -24.67 1.56 26.36
CA ALA A 437 -26.08 1.22 26.34
C ALA A 437 -26.56 0.68 27.70
N LEU A 438 -25.80 -0.26 28.29
CA LEU A 438 -26.07 -0.81 29.64
C LEU A 438 -26.07 0.26 30.72
N LEU A 439 -25.08 1.15 30.70
CA LEU A 439 -24.97 2.22 31.69
C LEU A 439 -26.18 3.16 31.59
N ARG A 440 -26.58 3.52 30.37
CA ARG A 440 -27.71 4.42 30.14
C ARG A 440 -29.05 3.79 30.44
N GLU A 441 -29.21 2.49 30.25
CA GLU A 441 -30.38 1.76 30.71
C GLU A 441 -30.50 1.81 32.25
N ARG A 442 -29.40 1.55 32.97
CA ARG A 442 -29.38 1.64 34.44
C ARG A 442 -29.71 3.04 34.96
N LEU A 443 -29.23 4.08 34.27
CA LEU A 443 -29.52 5.48 34.62
C LEU A 443 -30.97 5.89 34.34
N ARG A 444 -31.67 5.18 33.44
CA ARG A 444 -33.08 5.42 33.12
C ARG A 444 -34.05 4.71 34.05
N GLN A 445 -33.60 3.71 34.81
CA GLN A 445 -34.46 3.01 35.76
C GLN A 445 -34.78 3.94 36.94
N PRO A 446 -36.07 4.19 37.24
CA PRO A 446 -36.44 4.93 38.44
C PRO A 446 -35.97 4.16 39.67
N ALA A 447 -35.51 4.89 40.70
CA ALA A 447 -35.18 4.28 41.98
C ALA A 447 -36.38 3.45 42.48
N PRO A 448 -36.16 2.24 43.03
CA PRO A 448 -37.26 1.44 43.56
C PRO A 448 -38.04 2.29 44.57
N ALA A 449 -39.36 2.38 44.39
CA ALA A 449 -40.23 3.06 45.32
C ALA A 449 -40.02 2.45 46.72
N PRO A 450 -39.86 3.26 47.79
CA PRO A 450 -39.74 2.72 49.13
C PRO A 450 -40.96 1.84 49.39
N GLN A 451 -40.68 0.59 49.80
CA GLN A 451 -41.73 -0.33 50.21
C GLN A 451 -42.41 0.28 51.43
N THR A 452 -43.68 0.65 51.29
CA THR A 452 -44.51 1.09 52.40
C THR A 452 -44.78 -0.11 53.30
N GLU A 453 -43.96 -0.30 54.32
CA GLU A 453 -44.37 -0.96 55.55
C GLU A 453 -45.24 0.02 56.35
N ASN A 454 -46.34 -0.50 56.87
CA ASN A 454 -47.29 0.22 57.71
C ASN A 454 -46.60 0.83 58.93
N GLU A 455 -46.80 2.12 59.21
CA GLU A 455 -47.34 2.64 60.48
C GLU A 455 -47.27 4.18 60.57
N THR A 456 -48.38 4.72 61.06
CA THR A 456 -48.69 6.01 61.70
C THR A 456 -47.65 7.16 61.78
N THR A 457 -48.11 8.33 61.31
CA THR A 457 -47.86 9.72 61.81
C THR A 457 -46.42 10.21 61.98
N ASN A 458 -45.94 10.99 61.00
CA ASN A 458 -45.38 12.35 61.19
C ASN A 458 -45.06 13.01 59.82
N PRO A 459 -45.24 14.34 59.64
CA PRO A 459 -44.96 15.01 58.39
C PRO A 459 -43.47 15.35 58.31
N ILE A 460 -42.68 14.47 57.69
CA ILE A 460 -41.26 14.72 57.44
C ILE A 460 -41.05 14.88 55.94
N THR A 461 -40.81 16.14 55.56
CA THR A 461 -40.15 16.69 54.36
C THR A 461 -40.10 15.84 53.08
N PRO A 462 -40.47 16.39 51.90
CA PRO A 462 -40.29 15.67 50.64
C PRO A 462 -38.81 15.27 50.49
N PRO A 463 -38.49 14.02 50.09
CA PRO A 463 -37.12 13.60 49.94
C PRO A 463 -36.47 14.51 48.90
N LYS A 464 -35.42 15.23 49.30
CA LYS A 464 -34.56 15.99 48.41
C LYS A 464 -34.16 15.08 47.26
N ARG A 465 -34.74 15.32 46.09
CA ARG A 465 -34.40 14.73 44.80
C ARG A 465 -32.88 14.81 44.69
N SER A 466 -32.17 13.71 44.95
CA SER A 466 -30.72 13.76 45.06
C SER A 466 -30.14 14.14 43.70
N TRP A 467 -29.41 15.24 43.66
CA TRP A 467 -28.70 15.78 42.49
C TRP A 467 -27.51 14.88 42.05
N GLY A 468 -27.64 13.56 42.15
CA GLY A 468 -26.60 12.58 41.80
C GLY A 468 -26.69 12.07 40.36
N ALA A 469 -27.89 12.03 39.78
CA ALA A 469 -28.11 11.52 38.42
C ALA A 469 -27.45 12.36 37.29
N PRO A 470 -27.38 13.71 37.36
CA PRO A 470 -26.68 14.50 36.33
C PRO A 470 -25.16 14.38 36.42
N ARG A 471 -24.61 14.12 37.62
CA ARG A 471 -23.15 13.99 37.86
C ARG A 471 -22.58 12.65 37.37
N LEU A 472 -23.40 11.59 37.31
CA LEU A 472 -23.00 10.29 36.76
C LEU A 472 -23.07 10.22 35.22
N LEU A 473 -23.84 11.09 34.57
CA LEU A 473 -23.83 11.29 33.12
C LEU A 473 -22.64 12.13 32.65
N ALA A 474 -22.15 13.03 33.52
CA ALA A 474 -20.97 13.83 33.23
C ALA A 474 -19.73 12.95 33.07
N VAL A 475 -19.58 11.81 33.76
CA VAL A 475 -18.32 11.04 33.72
C VAL A 475 -18.08 10.31 32.38
N PRO A 476 -19.02 9.56 31.78
CA PRO A 476 -18.83 8.95 30.45
C PRO A 476 -18.81 9.98 29.31
N LEU A 477 -19.59 11.06 29.46
CA LEU A 477 -19.63 12.16 28.51
C LEU A 477 -18.34 12.98 28.57
N VAL A 478 -17.81 13.28 29.76
CA VAL A 478 -16.49 13.89 29.98
C VAL A 478 -15.39 12.92 29.59
N ILE A 479 -15.50 11.62 29.83
CA ILE A 479 -14.54 10.61 29.35
C ILE A 479 -14.48 10.61 27.83
N VAL A 480 -15.61 10.57 27.11
CA VAL A 480 -15.58 10.56 25.64
C VAL A 480 -15.23 11.94 25.10
N LEU A 481 -15.67 13.02 25.74
CA LEU A 481 -15.15 14.36 25.45
C LEU A 481 -13.67 14.50 25.83
N SER A 482 -13.09 13.71 26.74
CA SER A 482 -11.65 13.72 27.07
C SER A 482 -10.84 12.78 26.16
N VAL A 483 -11.46 11.74 25.62
CA VAL A 483 -10.95 10.90 24.51
C VAL A 483 -10.88 11.73 23.23
N SER A 484 -11.85 12.63 23.01
CA SER A 484 -12.08 13.32 21.74
C SER A 484 -11.69 14.81 21.71
N ALA A 485 -11.61 15.54 22.84
CA ALA A 485 -11.49 17.00 22.79
C ALA A 485 -10.07 17.56 22.76
N LEU A 486 -9.03 16.92 23.32
CA LEU A 486 -7.69 17.53 23.36
C LEU A 486 -6.60 16.46 23.41
N GLN A 487 -6.32 15.81 22.27
CA GLN A 487 -4.96 15.29 22.07
C GLN A 487 -4.05 16.45 21.65
N PRO A 488 -2.97 16.73 22.39
CA PRO A 488 -1.94 17.66 21.98
C PRO A 488 -0.99 16.94 21.00
N TYR A 489 -1.44 16.71 19.78
CA TYR A 489 -0.57 16.89 18.62
C TYR A 489 -1.12 18.13 17.92
N PRO A 490 -0.30 19.11 17.53
CA PRO A 490 -0.80 20.34 16.95
C PRO A 490 -1.57 20.03 15.67
N ILE A 491 -2.90 19.96 15.79
CA ILE A 491 -3.90 19.74 14.72
C ILE A 491 -3.62 20.67 13.52
N ALA A 492 -3.00 21.81 13.79
CA ALA A 492 -2.63 22.81 12.80
C ALA A 492 -1.34 22.51 11.98
N TRP A 493 -0.47 21.55 12.38
CA TRP A 493 0.90 21.46 11.82
C TRP A 493 1.16 20.25 10.92
N ASN A 494 0.21 19.31 10.82
CA ASN A 494 0.35 18.12 9.96
C ASN A 494 -0.37 18.27 8.61
N LEU A 495 -0.74 19.48 8.22
CA LEU A 495 -1.11 19.76 6.83
C LEU A 495 0.15 20.05 6.05
N TRP A 496 0.41 19.23 5.03
CA TRP A 496 1.51 19.48 4.12
C TRP A 496 0.97 20.10 2.86
N ALA A 497 1.49 21.29 2.56
CA ALA A 497 1.26 21.93 1.28
C ALA A 497 1.71 20.96 0.19
N VAL A 498 0.77 20.58 -0.68
CA VAL A 498 1.11 20.10 -2.00
C VAL A 498 1.68 21.33 -2.71
N PRO A 499 2.93 21.30 -3.21
CA PRO A 499 3.53 22.45 -3.86
C PRO A 499 2.54 23.06 -4.87
N PRO A 500 2.05 24.30 -4.62
CA PRO A 500 0.85 24.82 -5.31
C PRO A 500 1.14 25.08 -6.79
N THR A 501 2.39 25.37 -7.09
CA THR A 501 2.92 25.43 -8.45
C THR A 501 3.78 24.19 -8.68
N PRO A 502 3.40 23.32 -9.62
CA PRO A 502 4.32 22.29 -10.05
C PRO A 502 5.52 22.95 -10.72
N PRO A 503 6.69 22.29 -10.76
CA PRO A 503 7.87 22.82 -11.41
C PRO A 503 7.51 23.32 -12.81
N ALA A 504 7.98 24.52 -13.19
CA ALA A 504 7.47 25.20 -14.37
C ALA A 504 7.64 24.37 -15.66
N PHE A 505 8.63 23.47 -15.66
CA PHE A 505 8.86 22.54 -16.76
C PHE A 505 7.66 21.61 -17.05
N THR A 506 6.92 21.19 -16.03
CA THR A 506 5.86 20.18 -16.15
C THR A 506 4.64 20.65 -16.95
N LYS A 507 4.41 21.97 -17.07
CA LYS A 507 3.24 22.53 -17.77
C LYS A 507 3.57 23.09 -19.16
N ASN A 508 4.68 23.81 -19.28
CA ASN A 508 4.91 24.68 -20.44
C ASN A 508 6.16 24.31 -21.26
N VAL A 509 7.01 23.42 -20.76
CA VAL A 509 8.30 23.09 -21.41
C VAL A 509 8.21 21.77 -22.17
N LEU A 510 7.48 20.78 -21.63
CA LEU A 510 7.34 19.47 -22.24
C LEU A 510 6.24 19.48 -23.33
N THR A 511 6.55 19.96 -24.53
CA THR A 511 5.62 20.14 -25.66
C THR A 511 5.56 18.97 -26.66
N ALA A 512 6.68 18.32 -26.98
CA ALA A 512 6.77 17.25 -27.99
C ALA A 512 6.41 15.88 -27.40
N PRO A 513 5.59 15.01 -28.00
CA PRO A 513 5.20 13.73 -27.40
C PRO A 513 6.40 12.81 -27.15
N GLY A 514 6.38 12.04 -26.06
CA GLY A 514 7.43 11.07 -25.71
C GLY A 514 7.69 10.97 -24.21
N ALA A 515 8.50 9.98 -23.84
CA ALA A 515 8.91 9.70 -22.46
C ALA A 515 9.88 10.76 -21.91
N VAL A 516 9.94 10.84 -20.59
CA VAL A 516 10.86 11.71 -19.85
C VAL A 516 11.87 10.84 -19.11
N LEU A 517 13.15 11.17 -19.27
CA LEU A 517 14.24 10.58 -18.52
C LEU A 517 14.61 11.52 -17.37
N ASP A 518 14.14 11.19 -16.16
CA ASP A 518 14.47 11.92 -14.95
C ASP A 518 15.85 11.48 -14.40
N LEU A 519 16.72 12.43 -14.07
CA LEU A 519 18.03 12.24 -13.46
C LEU A 519 18.07 12.89 -12.07
N PRO A 520 18.73 12.26 -11.06
CA PRO A 520 19.55 11.06 -11.15
C PRO A 520 18.73 9.77 -11.31
N PHE A 521 19.33 8.81 -11.99
CA PHE A 521 18.85 7.43 -12.09
C PHE A 521 19.48 6.59 -10.97
N ASP A 522 18.67 5.75 -10.32
CA ASP A 522 19.08 4.77 -9.29
C ASP A 522 20.10 5.20 -8.22
N GLU A 523 19.91 6.35 -7.57
CA GLU A 523 20.53 6.59 -6.26
C GLU A 523 19.69 5.88 -5.19
N GLY A 524 20.21 4.73 -4.73
CA GLY A 524 19.55 3.84 -3.77
C GLY A 524 18.77 4.55 -2.66
N ASN A 525 17.58 4.03 -2.37
CA ASN A 525 16.70 4.43 -1.26
C ASN A 525 16.09 5.84 -1.35
N ARG A 526 16.04 6.46 -2.53
CA ARG A 526 15.33 7.75 -2.72
C ARG A 526 13.81 7.58 -2.82
N ASP A 527 13.09 8.52 -2.23
CA ASP A 527 11.67 8.77 -2.47
C ASP A 527 11.45 9.25 -3.94
N LYS A 528 11.16 8.32 -4.86
CA LYS A 528 10.87 8.60 -6.29
C LYS A 528 9.40 8.96 -6.55
N SER A 529 8.62 9.20 -5.50
CA SER A 529 7.18 9.49 -5.62
C SER A 529 6.90 10.88 -6.19
N ASP A 530 7.83 11.84 -6.01
CA ASP A 530 7.71 13.19 -6.57
C ASP A 530 7.65 13.15 -8.11
N ASN A 531 8.45 12.27 -8.75
CA ASN A 531 8.40 12.08 -10.20
C ASN A 531 7.05 11.53 -10.65
N MET A 532 6.45 10.61 -9.87
CA MET A 532 5.10 10.12 -10.13
C MET A 532 4.07 11.26 -9.98
N ARG A 533 4.23 12.16 -9.01
CA ARG A 533 3.38 13.35 -8.89
C ARG A 533 3.53 14.25 -10.12
N TYR A 534 4.75 14.56 -10.55
CA TYR A 534 4.99 15.36 -11.75
C TYR A 534 4.38 14.71 -12.99
N GLN A 535 4.46 13.38 -13.09
CA GLN A 535 3.82 12.61 -14.14
C GLN A 535 2.29 12.76 -14.18
N THR A 536 1.62 12.96 -13.04
CA THR A 536 0.16 13.24 -13.05
C THR A 536 -0.20 14.55 -13.75
N ILE A 537 0.78 15.44 -13.93
CA ILE A 537 0.63 16.78 -14.52
C ILE A 537 1.03 16.75 -15.99
N HIS A 538 2.26 16.30 -16.30
CA HIS A 538 2.74 16.27 -17.68
C HIS A 538 2.25 15.04 -18.48
N GLY A 539 1.78 13.99 -17.79
CA GLY A 539 1.14 12.82 -18.40
C GLY A 539 2.03 12.00 -19.33
N ARG A 540 3.35 11.99 -19.11
CA ARG A 540 4.34 11.29 -19.97
C ARG A 540 4.97 10.13 -19.24
N PRO A 541 5.29 9.02 -19.92
CA PRO A 541 6.04 7.93 -19.33
C PRO A 541 7.36 8.38 -18.73
N ILE A 542 7.76 7.76 -17.62
CA ILE A 542 9.00 8.01 -16.88
C ILE A 542 9.72 6.69 -16.64
N VAL A 543 11.05 6.76 -16.52
CA VAL A 543 11.92 5.58 -16.41
C VAL A 543 11.87 4.94 -15.02
N GLU A 544 11.53 5.71 -13.99
CA GLU A 544 11.48 5.21 -12.62
C GLU A 544 10.27 5.72 -11.86
N GLY A 545 9.92 5.07 -10.74
CA GLY A 545 8.92 5.59 -9.82
C GLY A 545 8.94 4.83 -8.50
N TYR A 546 8.17 5.32 -7.53
CA TYR A 546 8.03 4.68 -6.24
C TYR A 546 7.02 3.52 -6.31
N LEU A 547 7.50 2.31 -6.05
CA LEU A 547 6.65 1.15 -5.77
C LEU A 547 6.88 0.73 -4.32
N ALA A 548 5.80 0.44 -3.60
CA ALA A 548 5.87 -0.10 -2.23
C ALA A 548 6.75 -1.37 -2.09
N ARG A 549 6.98 -2.08 -3.21
CA ARG A 549 8.01 -3.12 -3.34
C ARG A 549 8.85 -2.77 -4.55
N GLN A 550 10.15 -2.58 -4.35
CA GLN A 550 11.05 -2.21 -5.44
C GLN A 550 11.08 -3.36 -6.45
N ALA A 551 10.60 -3.09 -7.66
CA ALA A 551 10.71 -4.04 -8.74
C ALA A 551 12.19 -4.20 -9.08
N LEU A 552 12.65 -5.45 -9.17
CA LEU A 552 13.92 -5.81 -9.78
C LEU A 552 13.76 -5.64 -11.28
N ILE A 553 13.77 -4.39 -11.71
CA ILE A 553 13.64 -4.07 -13.12
C ILE A 553 15.03 -4.22 -13.68
N ASN A 554 15.33 -5.44 -14.07
CA ASN A 554 16.37 -5.68 -15.05
C ASN A 554 15.82 -5.08 -16.34
N TYR A 555 16.39 -3.97 -16.84
CA TYR A 555 16.10 -3.42 -18.17
C TYR A 555 16.50 -4.39 -19.31
N GLY A 556 16.72 -5.66 -18.97
CA GLY A 556 17.42 -6.65 -19.76
C GLY A 556 18.90 -6.30 -19.84
N ALA A 557 19.65 -7.18 -20.50
CA ALA A 557 20.94 -6.84 -21.08
C ALA A 557 20.76 -5.91 -22.30
N THR A 558 19.94 -4.85 -22.17
CA THR A 558 19.71 -3.88 -23.23
C THR A 558 20.79 -2.81 -23.21
N PRO A 559 21.13 -2.24 -24.37
CA PRO A 559 22.04 -1.09 -24.46
C PRO A 559 21.63 0.09 -23.58
N PHE A 560 20.31 0.25 -23.35
CA PHE A 560 19.77 1.25 -22.42
C PHE A 560 20.20 1.00 -20.97
N ALA A 561 20.16 -0.25 -20.50
CA ALA A 561 20.61 -0.62 -19.15
C ALA A 561 22.08 -0.25 -18.91
N TYR A 562 22.93 -0.65 -19.85
CA TYR A 562 24.38 -0.43 -19.77
C TYR A 562 24.79 1.04 -19.87
N PHE A 563 24.00 1.86 -20.58
CA PHE A 563 24.23 3.30 -20.63
C PHE A 563 24.12 3.97 -19.25
N PHE A 564 23.39 3.38 -18.29
CA PHE A 564 23.19 3.99 -16.96
C PHE A 564 23.86 3.26 -15.80
N GLU A 565 24.14 1.96 -15.90
CA GLU A 565 24.80 1.19 -14.83
C GLU A 565 26.33 1.35 -14.83
N ASP A 566 26.94 1.44 -16.01
CA ASP A 566 28.40 1.28 -16.20
C ASP A 566 29.00 2.38 -17.08
N TYR A 567 28.48 3.61 -17.05
CA TYR A 567 29.07 4.71 -17.82
C TYR A 567 30.08 5.51 -16.97
N PRO A 568 31.37 5.11 -16.92
CA PRO A 568 32.38 5.95 -16.32
C PRO A 568 32.51 7.22 -17.16
N ILE A 569 32.41 8.37 -16.49
CA ILE A 569 32.74 9.71 -17.04
C ILE A 569 34.25 9.84 -17.37
N ALA A 570 34.99 8.71 -17.38
CA ALA A 570 36.42 8.65 -17.64
C ALA A 570 36.72 8.81 -19.13
N ALA A 571 37.77 9.58 -19.41
CA ALA A 571 38.28 9.82 -20.75
C ALA A 571 38.86 8.52 -21.37
N LYS A 572 38.45 8.24 -22.62
CA LYS A 572 38.87 7.12 -23.48
C LYS A 572 38.63 5.74 -22.84
N ASP A 573 37.66 4.99 -23.36
CA ASP A 573 37.49 3.55 -23.11
C ASP A 573 37.51 2.81 -24.46
N VAL A 574 37.37 1.47 -24.45
CA VAL A 574 37.29 0.61 -25.65
C VAL A 574 36.21 1.09 -26.61
N ILE A 575 35.07 1.51 -26.07
CA ILE A 575 33.98 2.11 -26.84
C ILE A 575 34.02 3.63 -26.63
N GLN A 576 34.10 4.37 -27.72
CA GLN A 576 33.92 5.83 -27.70
C GLN A 576 32.47 6.17 -28.02
N VAL A 577 31.71 6.54 -26.99
CA VAL A 577 30.32 6.95 -27.17
C VAL A 577 30.25 8.37 -27.71
N LYS A 578 29.52 8.52 -28.81
CA LYS A 578 29.26 9.82 -29.45
C LYS A 578 27.84 10.28 -29.10
N PRO A 579 27.58 11.60 -28.99
CA PRO A 579 26.26 12.11 -28.68
C PRO A 579 25.17 11.60 -29.64
N GLU A 580 25.48 11.46 -30.93
CA GLU A 580 24.52 11.01 -31.93
C GLU A 580 24.05 9.56 -31.68
N ALA A 581 24.90 8.71 -31.11
CA ALA A 581 24.55 7.32 -30.78
C ALA A 581 23.59 7.26 -29.59
N VAL A 582 23.81 8.09 -28.57
CA VAL A 582 22.91 8.20 -27.42
C VAL A 582 21.58 8.83 -27.84
N GLN A 583 21.59 9.88 -28.66
CA GLN A 583 20.36 10.46 -29.24
C GLN A 583 19.60 9.44 -30.11
N SER A 584 20.30 8.57 -30.83
CA SER A 584 19.67 7.48 -31.61
C SER A 584 19.01 6.45 -30.69
N LEU A 585 19.69 6.04 -29.62
CA LEU A 585 19.17 5.13 -28.60
C LEU A 585 17.93 5.72 -27.91
N LEU A 586 18.03 6.96 -27.43
CA LEU A 586 16.92 7.67 -26.78
C LEU A 586 15.75 7.88 -27.75
N GLY A 587 16.02 8.18 -29.01
CA GLY A 587 15.02 8.30 -30.07
C GLY A 587 14.30 6.99 -30.36
N TYR A 588 15.00 5.85 -30.36
CA TYR A 588 14.41 4.52 -30.52
C TYR A 588 13.41 4.18 -29.41
N TYR A 589 13.74 4.53 -28.18
CA TYR A 589 12.83 4.42 -27.04
C TYR A 589 11.90 5.63 -26.89
N HIS A 590 11.76 6.50 -27.90
CA HIS A 590 10.84 7.63 -27.87
C HIS A 590 10.97 8.55 -26.63
N PHE A 591 12.17 8.72 -26.10
CA PHE A 591 12.45 9.76 -25.11
C PHE A 591 12.46 11.12 -25.80
N ALA A 592 11.63 12.03 -25.30
CA ALA A 592 11.54 13.40 -25.81
C ALA A 592 12.36 14.37 -24.95
N TYR A 593 12.57 14.05 -23.67
CA TYR A 593 13.21 14.97 -22.72
C TYR A 593 14.09 14.23 -21.72
N ILE A 594 15.19 14.87 -21.35
CA ILE A 594 15.98 14.58 -20.15
C ILE A 594 15.71 15.70 -19.15
N VAL A 595 15.34 15.34 -17.92
CA VAL A 595 15.07 16.27 -16.83
C VAL A 595 16.05 15.97 -15.69
N LEU A 596 16.88 16.94 -15.35
CA LEU A 596 17.77 16.85 -14.20
C LEU A 596 17.13 17.58 -13.02
N ASP A 597 16.82 16.84 -11.95
CA ASP A 597 16.35 17.41 -10.69
C ASP A 597 17.54 17.94 -9.88
N LYS A 598 17.69 19.26 -9.88
CA LYS A 598 18.76 19.99 -9.20
C LYS A 598 18.46 20.21 -7.72
N ALA A 599 17.18 20.28 -7.34
CA ALA A 599 16.73 20.65 -6.00
C ALA A 599 17.29 19.71 -4.92
N VAL A 600 17.57 18.49 -5.34
CA VAL A 600 17.84 17.36 -4.47
C VAL A 600 19.28 16.83 -4.63
N LEU A 601 20.12 17.52 -5.41
CA LEU A 601 21.50 17.15 -5.70
C LEU A 601 22.49 18.20 -5.19
N PRO A 602 23.59 17.82 -4.52
CA PRO A 602 24.72 18.71 -4.28
C PRO A 602 25.32 19.22 -5.60
N GLU A 603 25.90 20.42 -5.59
CA GLU A 603 26.48 21.06 -6.77
C GLU A 603 27.47 20.16 -7.53
N GLN A 604 28.31 19.39 -6.81
CA GLN A 604 29.23 18.44 -7.40
C GLN A 604 28.53 17.34 -8.22
N ARG A 605 27.40 16.80 -7.72
CA ARG A 605 26.61 15.79 -8.44
C ARG A 605 25.83 16.43 -9.59
N GLN A 606 25.33 17.65 -9.44
CA GLN A 606 24.73 18.39 -10.55
C GLN A 606 25.74 18.56 -11.70
N ASN A 607 26.98 18.94 -11.39
CA ASN A 607 28.05 19.07 -12.38
C ASN A 607 28.40 17.73 -13.05
N TYR A 608 28.35 16.62 -12.31
CA TYR A 608 28.50 15.28 -12.86
C TYR A 608 27.41 14.98 -13.90
N PHE A 609 26.12 15.16 -13.57
CA PHE A 609 25.03 14.89 -14.51
C PHE A 609 25.01 15.87 -15.68
N ARG A 610 25.41 17.13 -15.50
CA ARG A 610 25.59 18.06 -16.62
C ARG A 610 26.64 17.55 -17.61
N LYS A 611 27.79 17.06 -17.12
CA LYS A 611 28.80 16.46 -18.00
C LYS A 611 28.27 15.21 -18.72
N LEU A 612 27.48 14.39 -18.04
CA LEU A 612 26.81 13.24 -18.65
C LEU A 612 25.88 13.67 -19.80
N ILE A 613 25.05 14.70 -19.56
CA ILE A 613 24.17 15.28 -20.57
C ILE A 613 24.99 15.87 -21.73
N GLU A 614 26.08 16.59 -21.43
CA GLU A 614 26.98 17.16 -22.44
C GLU A 614 27.59 16.10 -23.36
N GLN A 615 28.02 14.99 -22.79
CA GLN A 615 28.61 13.88 -23.53
C GLN A 615 27.55 13.05 -24.28
N GLY A 616 26.33 12.96 -23.76
CA GLY A 616 25.25 12.14 -24.32
C GLY A 616 24.42 12.85 -25.39
N ILE A 617 24.05 14.11 -25.21
CA ILE A 617 23.16 14.82 -26.16
C ILE A 617 23.73 16.16 -26.66
N GLY A 618 24.99 16.47 -26.32
CA GLY A 618 25.69 17.68 -26.74
C GLY A 618 25.66 18.81 -25.70
N PRO A 619 26.35 19.93 -25.97
CA PRO A 619 26.61 20.97 -24.97
C PRO A 619 25.33 21.49 -24.31
N VAL A 620 25.27 21.48 -22.97
CA VAL A 620 24.06 21.83 -22.19
C VAL A 620 23.55 23.23 -22.53
N LYS A 621 24.46 24.19 -22.73
CA LYS A 621 24.11 25.58 -23.09
C LYS A 621 23.30 25.70 -24.39
N THR A 622 23.47 24.77 -25.33
CA THR A 622 22.82 24.78 -26.64
C THR A 622 21.73 23.73 -26.75
N SER A 623 21.89 22.59 -26.07
CA SER A 623 20.98 21.45 -26.16
C SER A 623 19.83 21.51 -25.15
N CYS A 624 19.93 22.31 -24.08
CA CYS A 624 18.87 22.43 -23.07
C CYS A 624 18.04 23.70 -23.25
N THR A 625 16.73 23.59 -23.05
CA THR A 625 15.77 24.67 -23.36
C THR A 625 15.27 25.41 -22.13
N TYR A 626 15.43 24.84 -20.94
CA TYR A 626 14.92 25.42 -19.70
C TYR A 626 15.82 25.08 -18.52
N GLU A 627 16.08 26.07 -17.67
CA GLU A 627 16.77 25.90 -16.41
C GLU A 627 16.22 26.89 -15.37
N ASP A 628 15.85 26.40 -14.19
CA ASP A 628 15.46 27.22 -13.03
C ASP A 628 16.24 26.81 -11.77
N ALA A 629 15.84 27.20 -10.56
CA ALA A 629 16.53 26.79 -9.33
C ALA A 629 16.46 25.28 -9.04
N PHE A 630 15.46 24.58 -9.57
CA PHE A 630 15.09 23.21 -9.18
C PHE A 630 15.34 22.20 -10.29
N SER A 631 15.32 22.59 -11.57
CA SER A 631 15.35 21.66 -12.69
C SER A 631 16.10 22.21 -13.89
N LEU A 632 16.69 21.31 -14.67
CA LEU A 632 17.25 21.55 -16.00
C LEU A 632 16.57 20.60 -16.98
N VAL A 633 16.05 21.11 -18.10
CA VAL A 633 15.33 20.30 -19.09
C VAL A 633 15.97 20.41 -20.47
N CYS A 634 16.28 19.25 -21.03
CA CYS A 634 16.98 19.10 -22.29
C CYS A 634 16.16 18.23 -23.25
N PRO A 635 15.61 18.80 -24.35
CA PRO A 635 14.95 18.02 -25.37
C PRO A 635 15.92 17.05 -26.03
N VAL A 636 15.42 15.87 -26.36
CA VAL A 636 16.16 14.88 -27.14
C VAL A 636 15.76 15.05 -28.60
N THR A 637 16.74 15.33 -29.46
CA THR A 637 16.54 15.40 -30.91
C THR A 637 17.30 14.25 -31.56
N PRO A 638 16.62 13.19 -32.03
CA PRO A 638 17.29 12.10 -32.73
C PRO A 638 17.96 12.62 -34.01
N PRO A 639 19.15 12.10 -34.38
CA PRO A 639 19.82 12.52 -35.60
C PRO A 639 19.02 12.06 -36.84
N PRO A 640 19.07 12.80 -37.97
CA PRO A 640 18.36 12.43 -39.21
C PRO A 640 18.74 11.04 -39.74
N ASN A 641 19.98 10.64 -39.50
CA ASN A 641 20.48 9.30 -39.79
C ASN A 641 20.88 8.64 -38.47
N PRO A 642 20.00 7.83 -37.87
CA PRO A 642 20.30 7.11 -36.64
C PRO A 642 21.55 6.23 -36.80
N VAL A 643 22.39 6.20 -35.77
CA VAL A 643 23.62 5.42 -35.73
C VAL A 643 23.54 4.37 -34.61
N PRO A 644 24.23 3.23 -34.75
CA PRO A 644 24.22 2.22 -33.71
C PRO A 644 24.92 2.73 -32.44
N PHE A 645 24.51 2.16 -31.31
CA PHE A 645 25.11 2.43 -29.99
C PHE A 645 25.63 1.12 -29.40
N LEU A 646 26.81 1.17 -28.80
CA LEU A 646 27.41 0.04 -28.10
C LEU A 646 27.68 0.41 -26.64
N ALA A 647 27.51 -0.54 -25.73
CA ALA A 647 27.91 -0.39 -24.34
C ALA A 647 28.49 -1.70 -23.80
N LEU A 648 29.53 -1.60 -22.98
CA LEU A 648 30.14 -2.74 -22.32
C LEU A 648 29.24 -3.28 -21.22
N SER A 649 29.36 -4.58 -20.97
CA SER A 649 28.66 -5.31 -19.91
C SER A 649 29.69 -6.08 -19.07
N GLN A 650 29.30 -7.20 -18.48
CA GLN A 650 30.18 -8.13 -17.78
C GLN A 650 31.20 -8.82 -18.71
N GLY A 651 32.27 -9.35 -18.11
CA GLY A 651 33.31 -10.12 -18.82
C GLY A 651 34.50 -9.28 -19.31
N TRP A 652 34.66 -8.07 -18.80
CA TRP A 652 35.79 -7.19 -19.12
C TRP A 652 36.63 -6.89 -17.88
N TYR A 653 37.94 -6.74 -18.06
CA TYR A 653 38.81 -6.13 -17.05
C TYR A 653 38.68 -4.60 -17.06
N GLU A 654 39.22 -3.94 -16.03
CA GLU A 654 39.36 -2.49 -15.98
C GLU A 654 40.23 -1.96 -17.15
N PRO A 655 40.03 -0.69 -17.58
CA PRO A 655 40.84 -0.08 -18.63
C PRO A 655 42.34 -0.07 -18.30
N GLU A 656 43.17 -0.34 -19.30
CA GLU A 656 44.63 -0.32 -19.14
C GLU A 656 45.18 1.11 -18.98
N ALA A 657 46.01 1.33 -17.94
CA ALA A 657 46.45 2.65 -17.50
C ALA A 657 47.37 3.40 -18.48
N GLU A 658 48.09 2.69 -19.35
CA GLU A 658 49.07 3.32 -20.26
C GLU A 658 48.42 4.11 -21.41
N ASN A 659 47.15 3.87 -21.76
CA ASN A 659 46.48 4.54 -22.88
C ASN A 659 44.98 4.81 -22.71
N GLY A 660 44.35 4.37 -21.61
CA GLY A 660 42.94 4.60 -21.28
C GLY A 660 41.94 3.80 -22.11
N GLY A 661 42.14 3.66 -23.43
CA GLY A 661 41.13 3.12 -24.36
C GLY A 661 41.15 1.62 -24.65
N GLN A 662 41.69 0.77 -23.78
CA GLN A 662 41.88 -0.66 -24.05
C GLN A 662 41.49 -1.54 -22.87
N ARG A 663 40.85 -2.69 -23.14
CA ARG A 663 40.49 -3.68 -22.13
C ARG A 663 40.72 -5.10 -22.62
N TRP A 664 41.16 -5.96 -21.70
CA TRP A 664 41.19 -7.40 -21.88
C TRP A 664 39.86 -8.04 -21.53
N LEU A 665 39.51 -9.13 -22.21
CA LEU A 665 38.46 -10.03 -21.76
C LEU A 665 38.85 -10.67 -20.41
N ARG A 666 37.86 -10.78 -19.51
CA ARG A 666 38.00 -11.46 -18.23
C ARG A 666 37.76 -12.95 -18.41
N GLY A 667 38.79 -13.67 -18.82
CA GLY A 667 38.71 -15.09 -19.15
C GLY A 667 38.46 -15.29 -20.64
N GLN A 668 37.43 -16.06 -21.01
CA GLN A 668 37.18 -16.44 -22.42
C GLN A 668 36.10 -15.60 -23.11
N GLU A 669 35.31 -14.83 -22.37
CA GLU A 669 34.14 -14.14 -22.93
C GLU A 669 33.94 -12.73 -22.36
N GLY A 670 33.37 -11.86 -23.19
CA GLY A 670 32.88 -10.54 -22.81
C GLY A 670 31.59 -10.22 -23.54
N PHE A 671 30.69 -9.50 -22.85
CA PHE A 671 29.39 -9.12 -23.38
C PHE A 671 29.38 -7.64 -23.75
N VAL A 672 28.71 -7.33 -24.86
CA VAL A 672 28.49 -5.97 -25.35
C VAL A 672 27.02 -5.83 -25.72
N GLY A 673 26.33 -4.86 -25.14
CA GLY A 673 24.99 -4.48 -25.59
C GLY A 673 25.10 -3.64 -26.86
N ALA A 674 24.36 -4.01 -27.90
CA ALA A 674 24.31 -3.27 -29.17
C ALA A 674 22.88 -2.81 -29.49
N PHE A 675 22.71 -1.52 -29.75
CA PHE A 675 21.49 -0.97 -30.35
C PHE A 675 21.76 -0.70 -31.83
N VAL A 676 20.85 -1.18 -32.67
CA VAL A 676 20.94 -1.12 -34.12
C VAL A 676 19.69 -0.40 -34.66
N PRO A 677 19.84 0.67 -35.44
CA PRO A 677 18.69 1.51 -35.79
C PRO A 677 17.73 0.90 -36.82
N ALA A 678 18.21 0.02 -37.70
CA ALA A 678 17.42 -0.60 -38.76
C ALA A 678 18.01 -1.95 -39.17
N ASP A 679 17.23 -2.77 -39.86
CA ASP A 679 17.72 -4.01 -40.46
C ASP A 679 18.81 -3.69 -41.49
N GLY A 680 19.94 -4.39 -41.42
CA GLY A 680 21.03 -4.16 -42.37
C GLY A 680 22.32 -4.91 -42.06
N THR A 681 23.32 -4.63 -42.89
CA THR A 681 24.69 -5.13 -42.70
C THR A 681 25.50 -4.07 -41.95
N TYR A 682 26.05 -4.45 -40.81
CA TYR A 682 26.88 -3.60 -39.96
C TYR A 682 28.30 -4.14 -39.90
N LYS A 683 29.28 -3.24 -39.84
CA LYS A 683 30.69 -3.58 -39.65
C LYS A 683 31.09 -3.32 -38.20
N LEU A 684 31.49 -4.38 -37.51
CA LEU A 684 32.13 -4.30 -36.21
C LEU A 684 33.63 -4.07 -36.44
N ASN A 685 34.09 -2.86 -36.17
CA ASN A 685 35.47 -2.45 -36.31
C ASN A 685 36.11 -2.39 -34.93
N PHE A 686 37.32 -2.94 -34.79
CA PHE A 686 38.11 -2.83 -33.57
C PHE A 686 39.59 -3.05 -33.85
N GLU A 687 40.43 -2.49 -33.01
CA GLU A 687 41.83 -2.88 -32.89
C GLU A 687 41.92 -4.01 -31.86
N GLY A 688 42.46 -5.16 -32.27
CA GLY A 688 42.53 -6.37 -31.47
C GLY A 688 43.94 -6.94 -31.37
N ALA A 689 44.23 -7.66 -30.28
CA ALA A 689 45.44 -8.47 -30.16
C ALA A 689 45.17 -9.73 -29.32
N ALA A 690 45.70 -10.87 -29.76
CA ALA A 690 45.67 -12.09 -28.97
C ALA A 690 46.88 -12.15 -28.03
N TYR A 691 46.65 -12.63 -26.81
CA TYR A 691 47.74 -12.80 -25.85
C TYR A 691 48.61 -14.02 -26.22
N LEU A 692 49.91 -13.76 -26.45
CA LEU A 692 51.02 -14.70 -26.76
C LEU A 692 50.91 -15.51 -28.06
N LYS A 693 49.73 -16.05 -28.37
CA LYS A 693 49.49 -16.94 -29.49
C LYS A 693 48.21 -16.54 -30.21
N GLU A 694 48.11 -16.96 -31.47
CA GLU A 694 46.92 -16.77 -32.27
C GLU A 694 45.71 -17.43 -31.60
N ARG A 695 44.56 -16.73 -31.65
CA ARG A 695 43.31 -17.15 -31.00
C ARG A 695 42.11 -16.86 -31.90
N HIS A 696 41.09 -17.69 -31.82
CA HIS A 696 39.84 -17.47 -32.53
C HIS A 696 38.91 -16.56 -31.70
N LEU A 697 38.23 -15.65 -32.38
CA LEU A 697 37.13 -14.85 -31.86
C LEU A 697 35.85 -15.31 -32.54
N THR A 698 34.92 -15.86 -31.77
CA THR A 698 33.54 -16.10 -32.17
C THR A 698 32.68 -14.95 -31.68
N VAL A 699 31.92 -14.34 -32.60
CA VAL A 699 30.91 -13.32 -32.27
C VAL A 699 29.54 -13.99 -32.34
N GLU A 700 28.87 -14.08 -31.20
CA GLU A 700 27.48 -14.56 -31.10
C GLU A 700 26.55 -13.36 -30.89
N ILE A 701 25.41 -13.36 -31.58
CA ILE A 701 24.35 -12.36 -31.42
C ILE A 701 23.12 -13.09 -30.91
N ASP A 702 22.63 -12.67 -29.74
CA ASP A 702 21.44 -13.25 -29.09
C ASP A 702 21.51 -14.79 -28.95
N GLY A 703 22.71 -15.29 -28.66
CA GLY A 703 23.00 -16.72 -28.49
C GLY A 703 23.17 -17.52 -29.78
N GLN A 704 23.16 -16.87 -30.95
CA GLN A 704 23.43 -17.51 -32.24
C GLN A 704 24.79 -17.07 -32.81
N PRO A 705 25.68 -18.00 -33.18
CA PRO A 705 26.99 -17.66 -33.74
C PRO A 705 26.83 -17.01 -35.12
N GLN A 706 27.41 -15.83 -35.31
CA GLN A 706 27.32 -15.08 -36.57
C GLN A 706 28.60 -15.16 -37.39
N ILE A 707 29.76 -15.00 -36.76
CA ILE A 707 31.05 -14.95 -37.45
C ILE A 707 32.19 -15.45 -36.56
N GLN A 708 33.22 -16.00 -37.19
CA GLN A 708 34.48 -16.36 -36.56
C GLN A 708 35.62 -15.61 -37.26
N ALA A 709 36.57 -15.11 -36.48
CA ALA A 709 37.76 -14.44 -36.96
C ALA A 709 38.99 -14.94 -36.20
N THR A 710 40.14 -14.97 -36.87
CA THR A 710 41.40 -15.33 -36.26
C THR A 710 42.16 -14.06 -35.86
N ILE A 711 42.51 -13.94 -34.58
CA ILE A 711 43.19 -12.79 -34.01
C ILE A 711 44.64 -13.17 -33.74
N ALA A 712 45.57 -12.46 -34.40
CA ALA A 712 47.00 -12.69 -34.26
C ALA A 712 47.58 -12.05 -32.99
N PRO A 713 48.76 -12.52 -32.51
CA PRO A 713 49.56 -11.80 -31.54
C PRO A 713 50.02 -10.45 -32.10
N GLY A 714 49.85 -9.37 -31.32
CA GLY A 714 50.15 -8.01 -31.75
C GLY A 714 48.92 -7.25 -32.24
N ARG A 715 48.94 -5.92 -32.13
CA ARG A 715 47.78 -5.07 -32.44
C ARG A 715 47.55 -4.97 -33.94
N GLN A 716 46.33 -5.30 -34.37
CA GLN A 716 45.88 -5.18 -35.75
C GLN A 716 44.43 -4.68 -35.79
N ASN A 717 44.04 -4.08 -36.91
CA ASN A 717 42.66 -3.63 -37.13
C ASN A 717 41.85 -4.76 -37.78
N TYR A 718 40.70 -5.05 -37.19
CA TYR A 718 39.75 -6.04 -37.68
C TYR A 718 38.42 -5.35 -38.03
N SER A 719 37.76 -5.86 -39.08
CA SER A 719 36.44 -5.40 -39.53
C SER A 719 35.61 -6.63 -39.87
N LEU A 720 34.56 -6.88 -39.09
CA LEU A 720 33.69 -8.04 -39.23
C LEU A 720 32.30 -7.61 -39.70
N GLU A 721 31.81 -8.20 -40.79
CA GLU A 721 30.46 -7.93 -41.30
C GLU A 721 29.42 -8.79 -40.59
N LEU A 722 28.44 -8.13 -39.97
CA LEU A 722 27.34 -8.70 -39.21
C LEU A 722 26.01 -8.32 -39.86
N LYS A 723 25.10 -9.28 -39.99
CA LYS A 723 23.71 -8.99 -40.37
C LYS A 723 22.88 -8.87 -39.10
N LEU A 724 22.34 -7.68 -38.85
CA LEU A 724 21.59 -7.38 -37.64
C LEU A 724 20.21 -6.84 -38.02
N SER A 725 19.19 -7.24 -37.27
CA SER A 725 17.90 -6.58 -37.33
C SER A 725 17.93 -5.26 -36.57
N GLY A 726 16.98 -4.38 -36.81
CA GLY A 726 16.76 -3.19 -35.99
C GLY A 726 16.31 -3.58 -34.58
N GLY A 727 16.88 -2.90 -33.58
CA GLY A 727 16.54 -3.10 -32.17
C GLY A 727 17.76 -3.33 -31.29
N ASN A 728 17.53 -4.01 -30.16
CA ASN A 728 18.56 -4.29 -29.17
C ASN A 728 19.07 -5.73 -29.31
N HIS A 729 20.38 -5.88 -29.18
CA HIS A 729 21.08 -7.13 -29.31
C HIS A 729 22.10 -7.29 -28.19
N ILE A 730 22.34 -8.54 -27.79
CA ILE A 730 23.44 -8.90 -26.91
C ILE A 730 24.50 -9.58 -27.76
N MET A 731 25.66 -8.96 -27.85
CA MET A 731 26.82 -9.49 -28.53
C MET A 731 27.75 -10.16 -27.52
N ARG A 732 28.01 -11.45 -27.70
CA ARG A 732 29.00 -12.20 -26.92
C ARG A 732 30.26 -12.38 -27.76
N LEU A 733 31.37 -11.84 -27.28
CA LEU A 733 32.70 -11.99 -27.85
C LEU A 733 33.40 -13.12 -27.10
N TYR A 734 33.66 -14.25 -27.76
CA TYR A 734 34.15 -15.46 -27.13
C TYR A 734 35.40 -16.03 -27.82
N SER A 735 36.40 -16.43 -27.04
CA SER A 735 37.57 -17.19 -27.50
C SER A 735 37.52 -18.62 -26.94
N PRO A 736 37.44 -19.66 -27.81
CA PRO A 736 37.33 -21.05 -27.37
C PRO A 736 38.59 -21.58 -26.67
N GLU A 737 39.75 -20.99 -26.95
CA GLU A 737 41.02 -21.42 -26.40
C GLU A 737 41.20 -20.99 -24.94
N THR A 738 41.83 -21.85 -24.14
CA THR A 738 42.08 -21.58 -22.72
C THR A 738 42.87 -20.26 -22.52
N PRO A 739 42.46 -19.38 -21.59
CA PRO A 739 43.21 -18.17 -21.26
C PRO A 739 44.61 -18.49 -20.73
N ASP A 740 45.60 -17.65 -21.07
CA ASP A 740 46.94 -17.75 -20.48
C ASP A 740 47.11 -16.68 -19.37
N ARG A 741 48.06 -16.91 -18.45
CA ARG A 741 48.39 -15.96 -17.37
C ARG A 741 49.77 -15.35 -17.58
N PRO A 742 49.92 -14.01 -17.53
CA PRO A 742 51.23 -13.37 -17.61
C PRO A 742 52.19 -13.78 -16.50
N SER A 743 51.67 -14.14 -15.32
CA SER A 743 52.46 -14.70 -14.21
C SER A 743 53.27 -15.93 -14.60
N ASN A 744 52.81 -16.71 -15.57
CA ASN A 744 53.48 -17.92 -16.03
C ASN A 744 54.54 -17.62 -17.10
N ASN A 745 54.55 -16.41 -17.66
CA ASN A 745 55.32 -16.01 -18.84
C ASN A 745 56.04 -14.67 -18.62
N GLY A 746 56.77 -14.55 -17.51
CA GLY A 746 57.73 -13.46 -17.29
C GLY A 746 57.18 -12.18 -16.65
N SER A 747 55.90 -12.15 -16.23
CA SER A 747 55.31 -11.03 -15.48
C SER A 747 54.63 -11.53 -14.20
N PRO A 748 55.40 -11.94 -13.17
CA PRO A 748 54.89 -12.66 -11.99
C PRO A 748 53.86 -11.88 -11.16
N ALA A 749 53.81 -10.55 -11.30
CA ALA A 749 52.85 -9.69 -10.60
C ALA A 749 51.43 -9.70 -11.22
N ASP A 750 51.28 -10.06 -12.49
CA ASP A 750 49.98 -10.05 -13.18
C ASP A 750 49.38 -11.46 -13.21
N THR A 751 48.41 -11.69 -12.32
CA THR A 751 47.71 -12.97 -12.13
C THR A 751 46.42 -13.10 -12.94
N ARG A 752 46.11 -12.11 -13.78
CA ARG A 752 44.91 -12.09 -14.62
C ARG A 752 44.97 -13.19 -15.69
N THR A 753 43.79 -13.63 -16.13
CA THR A 753 43.65 -14.58 -17.24
C THR A 753 43.32 -13.82 -18.51
N LEU A 754 44.25 -13.76 -19.45
CA LEU A 754 44.15 -12.95 -20.66
C LEU A 754 43.92 -13.82 -21.89
N THR A 755 43.05 -13.35 -22.79
CA THR A 755 42.76 -13.97 -24.10
C THR A 755 42.91 -12.96 -25.22
N LEU A 756 41.95 -12.05 -25.34
CA LEU A 756 41.85 -11.05 -26.39
C LEU A 756 41.81 -9.65 -25.76
N LEU A 757 42.60 -8.74 -26.34
CA LEU A 757 42.60 -7.32 -26.06
C LEU A 757 41.75 -6.61 -27.11
N PHE A 758 40.92 -5.66 -26.69
CA PHE A 758 40.14 -4.81 -27.58
C PHE A 758 40.43 -3.33 -27.33
N SER A 759 40.37 -2.54 -28.40
CA SER A 759 40.56 -1.11 -28.45
C SER A 759 39.71 -0.54 -29.60
N GLN A 760 39.15 0.65 -29.45
CA GLN A 760 38.36 1.35 -30.49
C GLN A 760 37.21 0.52 -31.09
N LEU A 761 36.49 -0.23 -30.26
CA LEU A 761 35.34 -1.03 -30.67
C LEU A 761 34.19 -0.12 -31.14
N GLN A 762 33.80 -0.26 -32.40
CA GLN A 762 32.76 0.55 -33.04
C GLN A 762 31.90 -0.31 -33.96
N LEU A 763 30.59 -0.05 -33.96
CA LEU A 763 29.67 -0.61 -34.94
C LEU A 763 29.32 0.47 -35.95
N THR A 764 29.37 0.16 -37.24
CA THR A 764 29.06 1.12 -38.32
C THR A 764 28.11 0.50 -39.32
N GLY A 765 27.06 1.22 -39.72
CA GLY A 765 26.16 0.76 -40.77
C GLY A 765 26.84 0.79 -42.13
N SER A 766 26.70 -0.27 -42.91
CA SER A 766 27.06 -0.25 -44.33
C SER A 766 25.95 0.51 -45.05
N LYS A 767 26.27 1.67 -45.64
CA LYS A 767 25.31 2.42 -46.45
C LYS A 767 24.79 1.61 -47.62
#